data_AF-A0AAW0LVR8-F1
#
_entry.id   AF-A0AAW0LVR8-F1
#
_cell.length_a   1.000
_cell.length_b   1.000
_cell.length_c   1.000
_cell.angle_alpha   90.00
_cell.angle_beta   90.00
_cell.angle_gamma   90.00
#
_symmetry.space_group_name_H-M   'P 1'
#
loop_
_entity.id
_entity.type
_entity.pdbx_description
1 polymer ?
#
loop_
_entity_poly.entity_id
_entity_poly.type
_entity_poly.pdbx_seq_one_letter_code
_entity_poly.pdbx_strand_id
1 'polypeptide(L)'
;MQNQSSPSPSPSPSPSPSPSPPTQHPFFTTIPIPNPKDHKTTLYIILATSLFSLLFFLSSSSTSTSTSASASQIRPDPYLFPTSQTSSDPSPPSIAYLISGSAGDSGRILRLLLATYHPKNQYLLHLDRTAPQSERDGLALSVQSTPIFKAAQNVNVVGKADFAYPKGSSDHKTTLYIILATSLFSLLFFLSSSSTSASASQIRPDPYLFPTSQTSSDPSPPSIAYLISGSAGDSGRILRLLLATYHPKNQYLLHLDRTAPQSERDGLALSVQSTPIFKAAQNVNVVGKADFAYPKGSSGISFTLRGASILLRLSQNWDWFVTLNAADYPLVAQDDLLHILSFLPKSLNFVNHSSYIGWKESRKLRPIIVDPGLYLMEKTGMFYATQKRELPNAFRLFTGSSFSVLSRNFIDFCILGTDNLPRTLLMYFANTPSSLSNYFPTILCNSHKFNRTVINNNLLYATFDKSSYDEPRLLSSSDFEVMIQSGAAFATRFKSDDPVLDRIDREILGRSPGNVVPGGWCLGESGNHTCSVWGDSNVLRPSLGARRLEKRIVELLSNGSSFSVLSRNFIDFCILGTDNLPRTLLMYFANTPSSLSNYFPTILCNSHKFNRTVINNNLLYATFDKSSYDEPRLLSSSDFEVMIQSGAAFATRFKSDDPVLDRIDREILGRSPGNVVPGGWCLGESGNHTCSVWGDSNVLRPSLGARRLEKRIVELLSNGSSFSVLSRNFIDFCILGTDNLPRTLLMYFANTPSSLSNYFPTILCNSHKFNRTVINNNLLYATFDKSSYDEPRLLSSSDFEVMIQSGAAFATRFKSDDPVLDRIDREILGRSPGNVVPGGWCLGESGNHTCSVWGDSNVLRPSLGARRLEKRIVELLSNGTFRSHHCVVE
;
A
#
# COMPACT_ATOMS: atom_id res chain seq x y z
N MET A 1 17.23 -56.95 18.30
CA MET A 1 18.26 -56.79 17.25
C MET A 1 17.84 -57.63 16.05
N GLN A 2 17.95 -57.11 14.81
CA GLN A 2 18.17 -57.83 13.52
C GLN A 2 17.24 -59.02 13.12
N ASN A 3 17.00 -59.36 11.84
CA ASN A 3 16.93 -58.56 10.59
C ASN A 3 16.19 -59.38 9.49
N GLN A 4 15.70 -58.69 8.46
CA GLN A 4 15.36 -59.07 7.06
C GLN A 4 15.54 -60.52 6.51
N SER A 5 14.63 -60.98 5.61
CA SER A 5 14.90 -61.20 4.15
C SER A 5 13.79 -61.95 3.36
N SER A 6 13.68 -61.69 2.04
CA SER A 6 12.85 -62.38 0.99
C SER A 6 13.68 -63.49 0.27
N PRO A 7 13.25 -64.29 -0.77
CA PRO A 7 12.38 -63.99 -1.94
C PRO A 7 11.51 -65.16 -2.56
N SER A 8 11.03 -64.98 -3.81
CA SER A 8 10.16 -65.82 -4.71
C SER A 8 10.88 -66.95 -5.51
N PRO A 9 10.25 -67.95 -6.23
CA PRO A 9 9.52 -67.80 -7.54
C PRO A 9 8.46 -68.90 -7.96
N SER A 10 7.98 -68.87 -9.22
CA SER A 10 6.99 -69.75 -9.93
C SER A 10 7.61 -70.69 -11.01
N PRO A 11 6.95 -71.75 -11.59
CA PRO A 11 6.18 -71.65 -12.88
C PRO A 11 5.09 -72.77 -13.23
N SER A 12 4.55 -72.76 -14.46
CA SER A 12 3.46 -73.57 -15.13
C SER A 12 3.91 -74.84 -15.93
N PRO A 13 3.06 -75.73 -16.56
CA PRO A 13 2.40 -75.54 -17.91
C PRO A 13 1.12 -76.41 -18.26
N SER A 14 0.75 -76.51 -19.57
CA SER A 14 -0.52 -77.04 -20.20
C SER A 14 -0.38 -78.31 -21.11
N PRO A 15 -1.46 -78.89 -21.69
CA PRO A 15 -1.64 -78.85 -23.18
C PRO A 15 -3.09 -78.93 -23.75
N SER A 16 -3.26 -78.75 -25.08
CA SER A 16 -4.57 -78.63 -25.77
C SER A 16 -4.55 -78.84 -27.31
N PRO A 17 -5.55 -79.53 -27.92
CA PRO A 17 -5.82 -79.56 -29.37
C PRO A 17 -7.13 -78.83 -29.78
N SER A 18 -7.50 -78.88 -31.07
CA SER A 18 -8.71 -78.25 -31.68
C SER A 18 -9.22 -79.05 -32.91
N PRO A 19 -10.35 -78.67 -33.54
CA PRO A 19 -10.19 -77.96 -34.83
C PRO A 19 -11.20 -76.80 -35.06
N SER A 20 -11.76 -76.70 -36.27
CA SER A 20 -12.49 -75.58 -36.92
C SER A 20 -13.22 -76.17 -38.17
N PRO A 21 -13.71 -75.46 -39.22
CA PRO A 21 -13.67 -74.03 -39.63
C PRO A 21 -15.10 -73.52 -40.02
N PRO A 22 -15.37 -72.53 -40.93
CA PRO A 22 -14.52 -71.54 -41.61
C PRO A 22 -15.08 -70.08 -41.62
N THR A 23 -14.44 -69.18 -42.40
CA THR A 23 -14.98 -67.91 -42.99
C THR A 23 -15.37 -66.75 -42.03
N GLN A 24 -15.19 -65.45 -42.34
CA GLN A 24 -14.44 -64.78 -43.43
C GLN A 24 -13.91 -63.38 -43.00
N HIS A 25 -13.48 -62.54 -43.96
CA HIS A 25 -12.60 -61.35 -43.80
C HIS A 25 -12.86 -60.30 -44.92
N PRO A 26 -12.18 -59.12 -45.07
CA PRO A 26 -10.87 -58.61 -44.53
C PRO A 26 -10.88 -57.19 -43.88
N PHE A 27 -9.99 -56.82 -42.94
CA PHE A 27 -8.54 -56.42 -42.97
C PHE A 27 -8.19 -54.99 -43.47
N PHE A 28 -7.69 -54.16 -42.52
CA PHE A 28 -6.65 -53.10 -42.57
C PHE A 28 -6.61 -52.00 -43.66
N THR A 29 -6.50 -50.75 -43.21
CA THR A 29 -5.41 -49.84 -43.65
C THR A 29 -5.20 -48.66 -42.68
N THR A 30 -3.95 -48.39 -42.31
CA THR A 30 -3.51 -47.14 -41.69
C THR A 30 -3.45 -46.02 -42.73
N ILE A 31 -3.96 -44.82 -42.40
CA ILE A 31 -3.78 -43.61 -43.21
C ILE A 31 -2.93 -42.60 -42.40
N PRO A 32 -1.97 -41.87 -43.01
CA PRO A 32 -0.94 -41.16 -42.26
C PRO A 32 -1.42 -39.82 -41.68
N ILE A 33 -0.88 -39.45 -40.52
CA ILE A 33 -0.91 -38.07 -40.04
C ILE A 33 -0.06 -37.22 -41.01
N PRO A 34 -0.57 -36.13 -41.59
CA PRO A 34 0.18 -35.32 -42.54
C PRO A 34 1.36 -34.61 -41.86
N ASN A 35 2.56 -34.88 -42.37
CA ASN A 35 3.81 -34.26 -41.95
C ASN A 35 3.76 -32.75 -42.29
N PRO A 36 4.04 -31.79 -41.36
CA PRO A 36 3.78 -30.37 -41.56
C PRO A 36 4.82 -29.67 -42.47
N LYS A 37 4.92 -30.10 -43.73
CA LYS A 37 5.70 -29.47 -44.81
C LYS A 37 5.00 -29.50 -46.19
N ASP A 38 3.70 -29.80 -46.26
CA ASP A 38 2.92 -29.67 -47.50
C ASP A 38 2.21 -28.31 -47.59
N HIS A 39 2.49 -27.60 -48.68
CA HIS A 39 1.99 -26.27 -49.00
C HIS A 39 0.49 -26.29 -49.36
N LYS A 40 -0.04 -27.44 -49.82
CA LYS A 40 -1.46 -27.59 -50.19
C LYS A 40 -2.39 -27.60 -48.99
N THR A 41 -1.98 -28.20 -47.86
CA THR A 41 -2.75 -28.21 -46.61
C THR A 41 -2.89 -26.80 -46.04
N THR A 42 -1.82 -26.00 -46.11
CA THR A 42 -1.85 -24.57 -45.74
C THR A 42 -2.82 -23.78 -46.61
N LEU A 43 -2.83 -24.04 -47.93
CA LEU A 43 -3.76 -23.39 -48.87
C LEU A 43 -5.23 -23.70 -48.56
N TYR A 44 -5.56 -24.94 -48.21
CA TYR A 44 -6.92 -25.33 -47.80
C TYR A 44 -7.37 -24.64 -46.49
N ILE A 45 -6.47 -24.49 -45.51
CA ILE A 45 -6.76 -23.79 -44.26
C ILE A 45 -6.96 -22.28 -44.52
N ILE A 46 -6.17 -21.67 -45.40
CA ILE A 46 -6.32 -20.27 -45.81
C ILE A 46 -7.65 -20.07 -46.56
N LEU A 47 -8.01 -20.95 -47.49
CA LEU A 47 -9.28 -20.87 -48.21
C LEU A 47 -10.49 -21.03 -47.28
N ALA A 48 -10.46 -21.99 -46.35
CA ALA A 48 -11.55 -22.21 -45.38
C ALA A 48 -11.74 -21.01 -44.43
N THR A 49 -10.64 -20.44 -43.92
CA THR A 49 -10.68 -19.25 -43.05
C THR A 49 -11.10 -17.98 -43.79
N SER A 50 -10.72 -17.85 -45.05
CA SER A 50 -11.16 -16.74 -45.93
C SER A 50 -12.67 -16.80 -46.20
N LEU A 51 -13.20 -18.00 -46.51
CA LEU A 51 -14.63 -18.19 -46.79
C LEU A 51 -15.49 -17.90 -45.54
N PHE A 52 -15.04 -18.34 -44.36
CA PHE A 52 -15.72 -18.09 -43.10
C PHE A 52 -15.72 -16.59 -42.72
N SER A 53 -14.62 -15.88 -43.02
CA SER A 53 -14.53 -14.44 -42.82
C SER A 53 -15.48 -13.67 -43.74
N LEU A 54 -15.61 -14.08 -45.01
CA LEU A 54 -16.54 -13.47 -45.98
C LEU A 54 -18.00 -13.62 -45.54
N LEU A 55 -18.38 -14.81 -45.05
CA LEU A 55 -19.72 -15.08 -44.52
C LEU A 55 -20.05 -14.27 -43.25
N PHE A 56 -19.06 -14.00 -42.40
CA PHE A 56 -19.21 -13.18 -41.19
C PHE A 56 -19.36 -11.67 -41.51
N PHE A 57 -18.66 -11.17 -42.53
CA PHE A 57 -18.84 -9.79 -43.00
C PHE A 57 -20.22 -9.56 -43.62
N LEU A 58 -20.75 -10.53 -44.37
CA LEU A 58 -22.06 -10.43 -45.02
C LEU A 58 -23.25 -10.50 -44.04
N SER A 59 -23.09 -11.13 -42.86
CA SER A 59 -24.15 -11.19 -41.84
C SER A 59 -24.20 -9.98 -40.90
N SER A 60 -23.15 -9.14 -40.89
CA SER A 60 -23.00 -8.04 -39.91
C SER A 60 -23.61 -6.71 -40.35
N SER A 61 -24.29 -6.66 -41.51
CA SER A 61 -24.85 -5.43 -42.09
C SER A 61 -26.31 -5.17 -41.69
N SER A 62 -26.55 -4.90 -40.40
CA SER A 62 -27.86 -4.41 -39.92
C SER A 62 -27.72 -3.39 -38.78
N THR A 63 -28.23 -2.18 -39.00
CA THR A 63 -28.09 -1.02 -38.11
C THR A 63 -29.10 -1.00 -36.95
N SER A 64 -28.64 -0.80 -35.71
CA SER A 64 -29.47 -0.20 -34.63
C SER A 64 -28.66 0.35 -33.44
N THR A 65 -28.66 1.68 -33.31
CA THR A 65 -28.71 2.48 -32.06
C THR A 65 -27.96 2.04 -30.78
N SER A 66 -26.89 2.78 -30.46
CA SER A 66 -26.50 3.31 -29.14
C SER A 66 -26.87 2.59 -27.83
N THR A 67 -25.86 2.14 -27.09
CA THR A 67 -25.61 2.58 -25.68
C THR A 67 -24.21 2.18 -25.23
N SER A 68 -23.50 3.06 -24.52
CA SER A 68 -22.14 2.83 -24.02
C SER A 68 -22.13 2.01 -22.73
N ALA A 69 -21.42 0.88 -22.72
CA ALA A 69 -21.28 0.03 -21.53
C ALA A 69 -19.86 0.11 -20.92
N SER A 70 -19.83 0.01 -19.59
CA SER A 70 -18.67 0.11 -18.71
C SER A 70 -17.69 -1.07 -18.80
N ALA A 71 -16.53 -0.90 -18.14
CA ALA A 71 -15.52 -1.92 -17.89
C ALA A 71 -16.11 -3.28 -17.46
N SER A 72 -15.43 -4.35 -17.87
CA SER A 72 -15.85 -5.75 -17.77
C SER A 72 -16.13 -6.19 -16.32
N GLN A 73 -17.41 -6.14 -15.93
CA GLN A 73 -17.93 -7.07 -14.92
C GLN A 73 -18.02 -8.46 -15.55
N ILE A 74 -17.46 -9.46 -14.86
CA ILE A 74 -17.72 -10.86 -15.17
C ILE A 74 -19.22 -11.08 -14.92
N ARG A 75 -19.99 -11.38 -15.98
CA ARG A 75 -21.42 -11.67 -15.80
C ARG A 75 -21.60 -12.98 -15.02
N PRO A 76 -22.56 -13.05 -14.07
CA PRO A 76 -23.00 -14.32 -13.52
C PRO A 76 -23.51 -15.26 -14.63
N ASP A 77 -23.47 -16.56 -14.36
CA ASP A 77 -23.97 -17.58 -15.30
C ASP A 77 -25.48 -17.34 -15.59
N PRO A 78 -25.88 -17.09 -16.85
CA PRO A 78 -27.27 -16.81 -17.19
C PRO A 78 -28.21 -17.99 -16.93
N TYR A 79 -27.71 -19.22 -16.73
CA TYR A 79 -28.51 -20.38 -16.32
C TYR A 79 -28.81 -20.41 -14.81
N LEU A 80 -28.08 -19.63 -14.00
CA LEU A 80 -28.31 -19.49 -12.55
C LEU A 80 -29.02 -18.19 -12.17
N PHE A 81 -29.13 -17.22 -13.09
CA PHE A 81 -29.74 -15.91 -12.81
C PHE A 81 -30.67 -15.47 -13.96
N PRO A 82 -31.93 -15.93 -13.98
CA PRO A 82 -32.93 -15.45 -14.94
C PRO A 82 -33.22 -13.96 -14.68
N THR A 83 -33.02 -13.11 -15.70
CA THR A 83 -33.26 -11.67 -15.60
C THR A 83 -34.75 -11.37 -15.52
N SER A 84 -35.17 -10.67 -14.44
CA SER A 84 -36.55 -10.23 -14.24
C SER A 84 -36.87 -8.94 -14.99
N GLN A 85 -38.16 -8.74 -15.25
CA GLN A 85 -38.67 -7.63 -16.05
C GLN A 85 -38.79 -6.32 -15.25
N THR A 86 -38.92 -5.23 -15.99
CA THR A 86 -39.19 -3.87 -15.52
C THR A 86 -40.34 -3.78 -14.51
N SER A 87 -40.04 -3.34 -13.28
CA SER A 87 -41.00 -2.72 -12.38
C SER A 87 -40.43 -1.40 -11.84
N SER A 88 -41.31 -0.44 -11.57
CA SER A 88 -40.96 0.94 -11.23
C SER A 88 -40.73 1.19 -9.73
N ASP A 89 -40.51 0.14 -8.94
CA ASP A 89 -40.22 0.26 -7.52
C ASP A 89 -38.73 0.60 -7.27
N PRO A 90 -38.40 1.39 -6.24
CA PRO A 90 -37.02 1.66 -5.87
C PRO A 90 -36.34 0.36 -5.41
N SER A 91 -35.32 -0.09 -6.15
CA SER A 91 -34.65 -1.36 -5.86
C SER A 91 -34.12 -1.39 -4.41
N PRO A 92 -34.24 -2.53 -3.69
CA PRO A 92 -33.89 -2.59 -2.27
C PRO A 92 -32.40 -2.27 -2.01
N PRO A 93 -32.05 -1.73 -0.83
CA PRO A 93 -30.67 -1.34 -0.52
C PRO A 93 -29.70 -2.53 -0.51
N SER A 94 -28.42 -2.24 -0.73
CA SER A 94 -27.29 -3.18 -0.62
C SER A 94 -26.42 -2.79 0.58
N ILE A 95 -25.97 -3.77 1.34
CA ILE A 95 -25.16 -3.59 2.56
C ILE A 95 -23.78 -4.23 2.35
N ALA A 96 -22.73 -3.56 2.83
CA ALA A 96 -21.39 -4.12 2.92
C ALA A 96 -21.09 -4.49 4.38
N TYR A 97 -20.73 -5.74 4.64
CA TYR A 97 -20.38 -6.27 5.96
C TYR A 97 -18.86 -6.49 6.06
N LEU A 98 -18.24 -5.92 7.10
CA LEU A 98 -16.92 -6.33 7.57
C LEU A 98 -17.13 -7.25 8.78
N ILE A 99 -16.85 -8.54 8.63
CA ILE A 99 -16.96 -9.53 9.70
C ILE A 99 -15.55 -9.85 10.18
N SER A 100 -15.24 -9.47 11.42
CA SER A 100 -13.92 -9.63 12.02
C SER A 100 -13.91 -10.63 13.17
N GLY A 101 -12.78 -11.31 13.37
CA GLY A 101 -12.53 -12.18 14.53
C GLY A 101 -11.04 -12.40 14.79
N SER A 102 -10.74 -13.18 15.82
CA SER A 102 -9.38 -13.55 16.27
C SER A 102 -9.15 -15.07 16.09
N ALA A 103 -8.03 -15.60 16.59
CA ALA A 103 -7.73 -17.02 16.53
C ALA A 103 -8.90 -17.92 17.02
N GLY A 104 -9.31 -18.87 16.19
CA GLY A 104 -10.42 -19.79 16.46
C GLY A 104 -11.83 -19.27 16.13
N ASP A 105 -11.99 -18.00 15.74
CA ASP A 105 -13.31 -17.44 15.42
C ASP A 105 -13.83 -17.84 14.02
N SER A 106 -13.06 -18.57 13.19
CA SER A 106 -13.46 -18.96 11.82
C SER A 106 -14.86 -19.57 11.74
N GLY A 107 -15.20 -20.48 12.67
CA GLY A 107 -16.54 -21.09 12.72
C GLY A 107 -17.65 -20.07 13.05
N ARG A 108 -17.38 -19.11 13.92
CA ARG A 108 -18.33 -18.02 14.27
C ARG A 108 -18.52 -17.06 13.10
N ILE A 109 -17.42 -16.70 12.42
CA ILE A 109 -17.45 -15.87 11.21
C ILE A 109 -18.32 -16.53 10.13
N LEU A 110 -18.11 -17.83 9.87
CA LEU A 110 -18.94 -18.59 8.91
C LEU A 110 -20.41 -18.67 9.34
N ARG A 111 -20.69 -18.94 10.63
CA ARG A 111 -22.07 -19.00 11.16
C ARG A 111 -22.79 -17.66 11.01
N LEU A 112 -22.11 -16.54 11.25
CA LEU A 112 -22.63 -15.18 11.10
C LEU A 112 -22.78 -14.77 9.63
N LEU A 113 -21.83 -15.13 8.76
CA LEU A 113 -21.94 -14.94 7.32
C LEU A 113 -23.21 -15.63 6.80
N LEU A 114 -23.39 -16.92 7.10
CA LEU A 114 -24.57 -17.69 6.70
C LEU A 114 -25.88 -17.09 7.27
N ALA A 115 -25.86 -16.56 8.51
CA ALA A 115 -27.02 -15.92 9.14
C ALA A 115 -27.40 -14.57 8.48
N THR A 116 -26.43 -13.87 7.88
CA THR A 116 -26.60 -12.53 7.31
C THR A 116 -26.54 -12.51 5.78
N TYR A 117 -26.34 -13.67 5.13
CA TYR A 117 -26.06 -13.76 3.71
C TYR A 117 -27.23 -13.31 2.82
N HIS A 118 -26.91 -12.50 1.82
CA HIS A 118 -27.81 -12.11 0.74
C HIS A 118 -26.99 -11.84 -0.53
N PRO A 119 -27.40 -12.31 -1.73
CA PRO A 119 -26.61 -12.16 -2.94
C PRO A 119 -26.39 -10.69 -3.37
N LYS A 120 -27.31 -9.78 -3.00
CA LYS A 120 -27.18 -8.34 -3.27
C LYS A 120 -26.18 -7.61 -2.35
N ASN A 121 -25.78 -8.21 -1.23
CA ASN A 121 -24.86 -7.63 -0.26
C ASN A 121 -23.40 -7.98 -0.58
N GLN A 122 -22.45 -7.31 0.08
CA GLN A 122 -21.01 -7.56 -0.04
C GLN A 122 -20.44 -7.94 1.33
N TYR A 123 -19.51 -8.90 1.38
CA TYR A 123 -18.94 -9.42 2.63
C TYR A 123 -17.42 -9.46 2.54
N LEU A 124 -16.75 -8.91 3.55
CA LEU A 124 -15.32 -9.01 3.76
C LEU A 124 -15.06 -9.67 5.12
N LEU A 125 -14.44 -10.84 5.12
CA LEU A 125 -14.09 -11.59 6.32
C LEU A 125 -12.63 -11.32 6.69
N HIS A 126 -12.36 -11.01 7.95
CA HIS A 126 -11.03 -10.67 8.44
C HIS A 126 -10.71 -11.39 9.77
N LEU A 127 -9.71 -12.27 9.76
CA LEU A 127 -9.09 -12.75 10.99
C LEU A 127 -7.84 -11.94 11.26
N ASP A 128 -7.67 -11.47 12.50
CA ASP A 128 -6.49 -10.72 12.90
C ASP A 128 -5.20 -11.57 12.89
N ARG A 129 -4.08 -10.97 13.32
CA ARG A 129 -2.76 -11.63 13.32
C ARG A 129 -2.58 -12.70 14.40
N THR A 130 -3.47 -12.83 15.36
CA THR A 130 -3.44 -13.93 16.35
C THR A 130 -3.82 -15.26 15.69
N ALA A 131 -4.72 -15.24 14.70
CA ALA A 131 -5.03 -16.41 13.90
C ALA A 131 -3.80 -16.84 13.07
N PRO A 132 -3.46 -18.14 13.01
CA PRO A 132 -2.40 -18.62 12.14
C PRO A 132 -2.79 -18.49 10.66
N GLN A 133 -1.80 -18.47 9.76
CA GLN A 133 -2.09 -18.35 8.31
C GLN A 133 -2.93 -19.51 7.79
N SER A 134 -2.72 -20.73 8.32
CA SER A 134 -3.53 -21.91 8.00
C SER A 134 -5.02 -21.74 8.33
N GLU A 135 -5.36 -20.99 9.39
CA GLU A 135 -6.76 -20.69 9.71
C GLU A 135 -7.35 -19.69 8.70
N ARG A 136 -6.62 -18.61 8.36
CA ARG A 136 -7.04 -17.66 7.31
C ARG A 136 -7.23 -18.34 5.95
N ASP A 137 -6.30 -19.20 5.57
CA ASP A 137 -6.34 -19.94 4.31
C ASP A 137 -7.49 -20.97 4.32
N GLY A 138 -7.74 -21.63 5.46
CA GLY A 138 -8.88 -22.54 5.66
C GLY A 138 -10.24 -21.84 5.58
N LEU A 139 -10.36 -20.62 6.14
CA LEU A 139 -11.56 -19.78 6.00
C LEU A 139 -11.77 -19.37 4.53
N ALA A 140 -10.69 -18.96 3.83
CA ALA A 140 -10.75 -18.63 2.40
C ALA A 140 -11.16 -19.83 1.53
N LEU A 141 -10.60 -21.01 1.79
CA LEU A 141 -10.99 -22.27 1.13
C LEU A 141 -12.46 -22.63 1.39
N SER A 142 -12.94 -22.44 2.62
CA SER A 142 -14.35 -22.68 2.99
C SER A 142 -15.31 -21.75 2.23
N VAL A 143 -14.93 -20.48 2.05
CA VAL A 143 -15.71 -19.55 1.23
C VAL A 143 -15.69 -19.97 -0.25
N GLN A 144 -14.54 -20.37 -0.79
CA GLN A 144 -14.38 -20.77 -2.19
C GLN A 144 -15.05 -22.12 -2.53
N SER A 145 -15.12 -23.05 -1.57
CA SER A 145 -15.74 -24.37 -1.75
C SER A 145 -17.27 -24.32 -1.66
N THR A 146 -17.83 -23.36 -0.93
CA THR A 146 -19.28 -23.21 -0.80
C THR A 146 -19.89 -22.69 -2.11
N PRO A 147 -20.78 -23.44 -2.79
CA PRO A 147 -21.28 -23.06 -4.12
C PRO A 147 -21.93 -21.68 -4.18
N ILE A 148 -22.64 -21.29 -3.12
CA ILE A 148 -23.37 -20.02 -3.09
C ILE A 148 -22.44 -18.80 -3.12
N PHE A 149 -21.38 -18.79 -2.31
CA PHE A 149 -20.42 -17.70 -2.29
C PHE A 149 -19.58 -17.66 -3.58
N LYS A 150 -19.24 -18.84 -4.12
CA LYS A 150 -18.49 -18.98 -5.39
C LYS A 150 -19.26 -18.45 -6.59
N ALA A 151 -20.57 -18.71 -6.67
CA ALA A 151 -21.41 -18.24 -7.79
C ALA A 151 -21.69 -16.73 -7.73
N ALA A 152 -21.92 -16.17 -6.53
CA ALA A 152 -22.19 -14.75 -6.36
C ALA A 152 -20.94 -13.85 -6.37
N GLN A 153 -19.77 -14.40 -6.04
CA GLN A 153 -18.49 -13.68 -5.93
C GLN A 153 -18.52 -12.44 -5.00
N ASN A 154 -19.46 -12.42 -4.05
CA ASN A 154 -19.72 -11.30 -3.15
C ASN A 154 -19.15 -11.49 -1.73
N VAL A 155 -18.39 -12.55 -1.49
CA VAL A 155 -17.73 -12.84 -0.21
C VAL A 155 -16.22 -12.96 -0.44
N ASN A 156 -15.44 -12.16 0.29
CA ASN A 156 -13.99 -12.11 0.19
C ASN A 156 -13.35 -12.33 1.57
N VAL A 157 -12.15 -12.91 1.61
CA VAL A 157 -11.39 -13.15 2.86
C VAL A 157 -10.04 -12.43 2.78
N VAL A 158 -9.69 -11.69 3.83
CA VAL A 158 -8.40 -10.99 3.91
C VAL A 158 -7.29 -12.00 4.23
N GLY A 159 -6.57 -12.45 3.19
CA GLY A 159 -5.48 -13.42 3.30
C GLY A 159 -4.22 -12.81 3.95
N LYS A 160 -3.58 -11.86 3.27
CA LYS A 160 -2.41 -11.12 3.79
C LYS A 160 -2.09 -9.86 2.94
N ALA A 161 -2.82 -8.76 3.18
CA ALA A 161 -2.76 -7.47 2.46
C ALA A 161 -3.14 -7.50 0.96
N ASP A 162 -2.87 -8.60 0.25
CA ASP A 162 -3.39 -8.89 -1.08
C ASP A 162 -4.60 -9.82 -1.03
N PHE A 163 -5.54 -9.65 -1.96
CA PHE A 163 -6.68 -10.55 -2.15
C PHE A 163 -6.19 -11.90 -2.72
N ALA A 164 -6.62 -13.00 -2.11
CA ALA A 164 -6.27 -14.34 -2.56
C ALA A 164 -7.08 -14.75 -3.82
N TYR A 165 -6.67 -14.26 -4.98
CA TYR A 165 -7.07 -14.85 -6.26
C TYR A 165 -6.27 -16.14 -6.51
N PRO A 166 -6.92 -17.28 -6.78
CA PRO A 166 -6.21 -18.55 -6.95
C PRO A 166 -5.37 -18.56 -8.22
N LYS A 167 -4.10 -18.96 -8.09
CA LYS A 167 -3.30 -19.46 -9.22
C LYS A 167 -3.95 -20.74 -9.75
N GLY A 168 -4.80 -20.61 -10.77
CA GLY A 168 -5.22 -21.76 -11.57
C GLY A 168 -4.01 -22.42 -12.22
N SER A 169 -3.98 -23.75 -12.23
CA SER A 169 -2.94 -24.54 -12.89
C SER A 169 -3.02 -24.36 -14.42
N SER A 170 -2.29 -23.38 -14.95
CA SER A 170 -2.21 -23.13 -16.39
C SER A 170 -1.39 -24.21 -17.09
N ASP A 171 -2.08 -25.20 -17.66
CA ASP A 171 -1.51 -26.06 -18.71
C ASP A 171 -0.98 -25.17 -19.85
N HIS A 172 0.35 -25.12 -19.98
CA HIS A 172 1.05 -24.06 -20.72
C HIS A 172 0.77 -24.05 -22.23
N LYS A 173 0.21 -25.13 -22.78
CA LYS A 173 -0.03 -25.26 -24.22
C LYS A 173 -1.28 -24.50 -24.66
N THR A 174 -2.37 -24.57 -23.90
CA THR A 174 -3.65 -23.93 -24.26
C THR A 174 -3.57 -22.40 -24.15
N THR A 175 -2.91 -21.89 -23.11
CA THR A 175 -2.72 -20.45 -22.88
C THR A 175 -1.94 -19.79 -24.02
N LEU A 176 -0.94 -20.47 -24.60
CA LEU A 176 -0.13 -19.94 -25.70
C LEU A 176 -0.95 -19.75 -26.99
N TYR A 177 -1.81 -20.70 -27.34
CA TYR A 177 -2.69 -20.58 -28.52
C TYR A 177 -3.74 -19.47 -28.35
N ILE A 178 -4.28 -19.29 -27.15
CA ILE A 178 -5.22 -18.20 -26.85
C ILE A 178 -4.52 -16.83 -26.97
N ILE A 179 -3.29 -16.69 -26.49
CA ILE A 179 -2.50 -15.45 -26.64
C ILE A 179 -2.17 -15.17 -28.11
N LEU A 180 -1.82 -16.19 -28.91
CA LEU A 180 -1.57 -16.04 -30.35
C LEU A 180 -2.84 -15.65 -31.13
N ALA A 181 -3.99 -16.27 -30.83
CA ALA A 181 -5.26 -15.94 -31.47
C ALA A 181 -5.72 -14.51 -31.11
N THR A 182 -5.65 -14.14 -29.83
CA THR A 182 -6.08 -12.81 -29.35
C THR A 182 -5.17 -11.68 -29.83
N SER A 183 -3.85 -11.90 -29.92
CA SER A 183 -2.92 -10.91 -30.49
C SER A 183 -3.13 -10.71 -32.00
N LEU A 184 -3.35 -11.77 -32.77
CA LEU A 184 -3.67 -11.67 -34.20
C LEU A 184 -5.00 -10.95 -34.45
N PHE A 185 -6.04 -11.27 -33.66
CA PHE A 185 -7.35 -10.60 -33.75
C PHE A 185 -7.26 -9.13 -33.35
N SER A 186 -6.47 -8.79 -32.33
CA SER A 186 -6.22 -7.41 -31.91
C SER A 186 -5.51 -6.60 -33.00
N LEU A 187 -4.51 -7.19 -33.67
CA LEU A 187 -3.78 -6.54 -34.77
C LEU A 187 -4.72 -6.21 -35.94
N LEU A 188 -5.60 -7.14 -36.31
CA LEU A 188 -6.59 -6.95 -37.38
C LEU A 188 -7.66 -5.89 -37.01
N PHE A 189 -8.05 -5.82 -35.74
CA PHE A 189 -8.97 -4.79 -35.23
C PHE A 189 -8.34 -3.39 -35.21
N PHE A 190 -7.07 -3.28 -34.83
CA PHE A 190 -6.34 -1.99 -34.89
C PHE A 190 -6.13 -1.51 -36.33
N LEU A 191 -5.86 -2.40 -37.28
CA LEU A 191 -5.71 -2.06 -38.70
C LEU A 191 -7.02 -1.59 -39.37
N SER A 192 -8.18 -1.93 -38.79
CA SER A 192 -9.51 -1.56 -39.31
C SER A 192 -10.18 -0.38 -38.59
N SER A 193 -9.63 0.09 -37.46
CA SER A 193 -10.25 1.12 -36.60
C SER A 193 -9.68 2.54 -36.79
N SER A 194 -9.31 2.91 -38.02
CA SER A 194 -8.78 4.25 -38.33
C SER A 194 -9.88 5.25 -38.71
N SER A 195 -10.71 5.71 -37.77
CA SER A 195 -11.37 7.05 -37.84
C SER A 195 -12.15 7.47 -36.59
N THR A 196 -12.07 8.78 -36.28
CA THR A 196 -13.01 9.59 -35.48
C THR A 196 -13.39 9.12 -34.07
N SER A 197 -12.61 9.59 -33.07
CA SER A 197 -13.06 9.70 -31.68
C SER A 197 -13.77 11.04 -31.43
N ALA A 198 -15.05 10.98 -31.06
CA ALA A 198 -15.81 12.15 -30.61
C ALA A 198 -15.39 12.54 -29.17
N SER A 199 -15.18 13.83 -28.93
CA SER A 199 -14.68 14.35 -27.65
C SER A 199 -15.81 14.77 -26.70
N ALA A 200 -15.73 14.29 -25.45
CA ALA A 200 -16.51 14.84 -24.35
C ALA A 200 -15.99 16.25 -23.99
N SER A 201 -16.91 17.16 -23.63
CA SER A 201 -16.62 18.57 -23.36
C SER A 201 -15.84 18.77 -22.07
N GLN A 202 -14.51 18.75 -22.15
CA GLN A 202 -13.67 19.42 -21.16
C GLN A 202 -13.65 20.93 -21.46
N ILE A 203 -13.67 21.76 -20.40
CA ILE A 203 -13.50 23.20 -20.52
C ILE A 203 -12.09 23.45 -21.06
N ARG A 204 -12.00 23.84 -22.33
CA ARG A 204 -10.72 24.13 -22.98
C ARG A 204 -10.22 25.53 -22.59
N PRO A 205 -8.91 25.70 -22.36
CA PRO A 205 -8.28 27.02 -22.37
C PRO A 205 -8.52 27.73 -23.72
N ASP A 206 -8.59 29.07 -23.69
CA ASP A 206 -8.95 29.90 -24.85
C ASP A 206 -8.04 29.65 -26.08
N PRO A 207 -8.55 29.10 -27.19
CA PRO A 207 -7.73 28.73 -28.36
C PRO A 207 -6.86 29.86 -28.92
N TYR A 208 -7.23 31.13 -28.71
CA TYR A 208 -6.46 32.28 -29.18
C TYR A 208 -5.19 32.55 -28.36
N LEU A 209 -5.01 31.88 -27.21
CA LEU A 209 -3.82 31.95 -26.36
C LEU A 209 -2.96 30.67 -26.38
N PHE A 210 -3.38 29.60 -27.06
CA PHE A 210 -2.70 28.29 -27.02
C PHE A 210 -2.51 27.65 -28.41
N PRO A 211 -1.56 28.12 -29.23
CA PRO A 211 -1.18 27.45 -30.47
C PRO A 211 -0.37 26.17 -30.18
N THR A 212 -0.97 24.99 -30.42
CA THR A 212 -0.24 23.71 -30.37
C THR A 212 0.57 23.44 -31.63
N SER A 213 1.89 23.51 -31.54
CA SER A 213 2.81 23.04 -32.59
C SER A 213 3.30 21.61 -32.30
N GLN A 214 2.80 20.63 -33.03
CA GLN A 214 3.31 19.25 -32.96
C GLN A 214 4.54 19.05 -33.85
N THR A 215 5.75 19.08 -33.29
CA THR A 215 6.94 18.33 -33.80
C THR A 215 8.12 18.42 -32.81
N SER A 216 8.36 17.37 -32.02
CA SER A 216 9.71 17.04 -31.53
C SER A 216 9.81 15.54 -31.23
N SER A 217 11.03 14.99 -31.32
CA SER A 217 11.34 13.58 -31.04
C SER A 217 11.68 13.30 -29.56
N ASP A 218 11.56 14.32 -28.71
CA ASP A 218 12.00 14.28 -27.31
C ASP A 218 10.91 13.71 -26.38
N PRO A 219 11.28 13.10 -25.25
CA PRO A 219 10.32 12.65 -24.25
C PRO A 219 9.48 13.83 -23.74
N SER A 220 8.15 13.68 -23.74
CA SER A 220 7.24 14.74 -23.26
C SER A 220 7.59 15.15 -21.84
N PRO A 221 7.78 16.46 -21.54
CA PRO A 221 8.15 16.90 -20.21
C PRO A 221 7.16 16.42 -19.14
N PRO A 222 7.61 16.19 -17.90
CA PRO A 222 6.71 15.85 -16.81
C PRO A 222 5.90 17.06 -16.33
N SER A 223 5.01 16.84 -15.37
CA SER A 223 4.36 17.89 -14.58
C SER A 223 4.64 17.66 -13.09
N ILE A 224 4.92 18.73 -12.34
CA ILE A 224 5.22 18.67 -10.90
C ILE A 224 4.08 19.33 -10.11
N ALA A 225 3.67 18.69 -9.02
CA ALA A 225 2.74 19.22 -8.03
C ALA A 225 3.49 19.73 -6.80
N TYR A 226 3.55 21.05 -6.62
CA TYR A 226 4.19 21.71 -5.49
C TYR A 226 3.19 22.02 -4.38
N LEU A 227 3.53 21.60 -3.15
CA LEU A 227 2.92 22.11 -1.92
C LEU A 227 3.89 23.11 -1.29
N ILE A 228 3.53 24.40 -1.30
CA ILE A 228 4.36 25.48 -0.74
C ILE A 228 3.72 25.96 0.57
N SER A 229 4.42 25.77 1.70
CA SER A 229 3.91 26.05 3.06
C SER A 229 4.70 27.10 3.83
N GLY A 230 4.01 27.94 4.60
CA GLY A 230 4.61 28.89 5.55
C GLY A 230 3.75 29.13 6.79
N SER A 231 4.25 29.98 7.69
CA SER A 231 3.57 30.44 8.90
C SER A 231 3.23 31.94 8.79
N ALA A 232 2.78 32.58 9.88
CA ALA A 232 2.50 34.02 9.92
C ALA A 232 3.66 34.87 9.37
N GLY A 233 3.35 35.77 8.43
CA GLY A 233 4.32 36.66 7.78
C GLY A 233 5.10 36.05 6.60
N ASP A 234 4.98 34.75 6.32
CA ASP A 234 5.68 34.12 5.20
C ASP A 234 5.04 34.40 3.82
N SER A 235 3.91 35.12 3.73
CA SER A 235 3.20 35.38 2.46
C SER A 235 4.08 35.90 1.33
N GLY A 236 4.93 36.91 1.60
CA GLY A 236 5.84 37.47 0.61
C GLY A 236 6.90 36.46 0.15
N ARG A 237 7.36 35.58 1.05
CA ARG A 237 8.35 34.53 0.77
C ARG A 237 7.73 33.40 -0.06
N ILE A 238 6.48 33.01 0.25
CA ILE A 238 5.70 32.06 -0.57
C ILE A 238 5.52 32.62 -1.98
N LEU A 239 5.16 33.89 -2.14
CA LEU A 239 5.01 34.52 -3.47
C LEU A 239 6.35 34.59 -4.21
N ARG A 240 7.44 34.97 -3.55
CA ARG A 240 8.79 34.99 -4.13
C ARG A 240 9.22 33.59 -4.62
N LEU A 241 8.99 32.57 -3.80
CA LEU A 241 9.31 31.18 -4.10
C LEU A 241 8.42 30.59 -5.21
N LEU A 242 7.11 30.92 -5.21
CA LEU A 242 6.20 30.56 -6.29
C LEU A 242 6.71 31.13 -7.62
N LEU A 243 7.02 32.42 -7.70
CA LEU A 243 7.55 33.05 -8.90
C LEU A 243 8.89 32.42 -9.36
N ALA A 244 9.78 32.09 -8.43
CA ALA A 244 11.05 31.41 -8.71
C ALA A 244 10.90 29.95 -9.16
N THR A 245 9.79 29.30 -8.82
CA THR A 245 9.48 27.90 -9.18
C THR A 245 8.34 27.76 -10.18
N TYR A 246 7.87 28.86 -10.78
CA TYR A 246 6.68 28.85 -11.63
C TYR A 246 6.93 28.26 -13.01
N HIS A 247 6.04 27.38 -13.45
CA HIS A 247 5.95 26.89 -14.81
C HIS A 247 4.49 26.50 -15.11
N PRO A 248 3.92 26.85 -16.27
CA PRO A 248 2.50 26.65 -16.56
C PRO A 248 2.04 25.18 -16.54
N LYS A 249 2.93 24.24 -16.87
CA LYS A 249 2.65 22.80 -16.85
C LYS A 249 2.49 22.21 -15.45
N ASN A 250 3.03 22.86 -14.43
CA ASN A 250 3.02 22.38 -13.05
C ASN A 250 1.73 22.77 -12.32
N GLN A 251 1.55 22.26 -11.10
CA GLN A 251 0.43 22.55 -10.21
C GLN A 251 0.96 23.07 -8.87
N TYR A 252 0.34 24.11 -8.31
CA TYR A 252 0.79 24.75 -7.08
C TYR A 252 -0.35 24.85 -6.08
N LEU A 253 -0.11 24.36 -4.87
CA LEU A 253 -0.98 24.53 -3.71
C LEU A 253 -0.23 25.29 -2.62
N LEU A 254 -0.67 26.51 -2.35
CA LEU A 254 -0.11 27.38 -1.32
C LEU A 254 -0.86 27.18 0.00
N HIS A 255 -0.12 27.15 1.10
CA HIS A 255 -0.65 27.05 2.45
C HIS A 255 0.07 27.99 3.41
N LEU A 256 -0.71 28.72 4.20
CA LEU A 256 -0.24 29.34 5.43
C LEU A 256 -0.91 28.62 6.59
N ASP A 257 -0.13 28.25 7.60
CA ASP A 257 -0.66 27.58 8.78
C ASP A 257 -1.62 28.47 9.60
N ARG A 258 -2.22 27.89 10.64
CA ARG A 258 -3.13 28.59 11.54
C ARG A 258 -2.52 29.72 12.36
N THR A 259 -1.19 29.89 12.37
CA THR A 259 -0.56 31.04 13.05
C THR A 259 -0.73 32.32 12.25
N ALA A 260 -0.85 32.23 10.92
CA ALA A 260 -1.23 33.36 10.08
C ALA A 260 -2.70 33.75 10.36
N PRO A 261 -3.05 35.05 10.42
CA PRO A 261 -4.44 35.48 10.50
C PRO A 261 -5.19 35.16 9.19
N GLN A 262 -6.53 35.11 9.25
CA GLN A 262 -7.32 34.83 8.04
C GLN A 262 -7.14 35.90 6.97
N SER A 263 -7.00 37.16 7.36
CA SER A 263 -6.71 38.28 6.46
C SER A 263 -5.41 38.11 5.68
N GLU A 264 -4.37 37.48 6.25
CA GLU A 264 -3.14 37.17 5.53
C GLU A 264 -3.38 36.08 4.47
N ARG A 265 -4.14 35.03 4.82
CA ARG A 265 -4.54 33.97 3.86
C ARG A 265 -5.38 34.52 2.71
N ASP A 266 -6.34 35.38 3.01
CA ASP A 266 -7.20 36.02 2.02
C ASP A 266 -6.38 36.97 1.14
N GLY A 267 -5.43 37.73 1.72
CA GLY A 267 -4.47 38.56 0.98
C GLY A 267 -3.55 37.78 0.05
N LEU A 268 -3.06 36.60 0.47
CA LEU A 268 -2.30 35.68 -0.39
C LEU A 268 -3.17 35.17 -1.55
N ALA A 269 -4.44 34.79 -1.29
CA ALA A 269 -5.37 34.36 -2.32
C ALA A 269 -5.70 35.48 -3.34
N LEU A 270 -5.92 36.71 -2.87
CA LEU A 270 -6.12 37.89 -3.72
C LEU A 270 -4.86 38.21 -4.56
N SER A 271 -3.67 38.06 -3.99
CA SER A 271 -2.39 38.22 -4.71
C SER A 271 -2.26 37.21 -5.86
N VAL A 272 -2.62 35.94 -5.62
CA VAL A 272 -2.65 34.91 -6.66
C VAL A 272 -3.69 35.24 -7.74
N GLN A 273 -4.90 35.63 -7.36
CA GLN A 273 -5.99 35.94 -8.31
C GLN A 273 -5.74 37.22 -9.15
N SER A 274 -5.02 38.19 -8.60
CA SER A 274 -4.68 39.44 -9.29
C SER A 274 -3.48 39.31 -10.24
N THR A 275 -2.64 38.29 -10.06
CA THR A 275 -1.47 38.05 -10.92
C THR A 275 -1.91 37.46 -12.27
N PRO A 276 -1.70 38.15 -13.42
CA PRO A 276 -2.29 37.76 -14.70
C PRO A 276 -1.94 36.33 -15.16
N ILE A 277 -0.69 35.91 -14.98
CA ILE A 277 -0.23 34.59 -15.42
C ILE A 277 -0.86 33.45 -14.61
N PHE A 278 -0.98 33.59 -13.29
CA PHE A 278 -1.62 32.57 -12.44
C PHE A 278 -3.12 32.48 -12.73
N LYS A 279 -3.77 33.63 -12.99
CA LYS A 279 -5.18 33.72 -13.38
C LYS A 279 -5.46 33.08 -14.73
N ALA A 280 -4.57 33.27 -15.72
CA ALA A 280 -4.68 32.65 -17.04
C ALA A 280 -4.44 31.13 -16.99
N ALA A 281 -3.46 30.69 -16.20
CA ALA A 281 -3.08 29.29 -16.06
C ALA A 281 -4.05 28.43 -15.23
N GLN A 282 -4.70 29.06 -14.23
CA GLN A 282 -5.56 28.38 -13.24
C GLN A 282 -4.86 27.24 -12.47
N ASN A 283 -3.52 27.23 -12.45
CA ASN A 283 -2.70 26.17 -11.86
C ASN A 283 -2.15 26.49 -10.45
N VAL A 284 -2.52 27.64 -9.88
CA VAL A 284 -2.14 28.06 -8.51
C VAL A 284 -3.38 28.17 -7.63
N ASN A 285 -3.39 27.45 -6.51
CA ASN A 285 -4.51 27.37 -5.58
C ASN A 285 -4.04 27.67 -4.15
N VAL A 286 -4.92 28.20 -3.29
CA VAL A 286 -4.60 28.53 -1.89
C VAL A 286 -5.52 27.78 -0.93
N VAL A 287 -4.97 27.17 0.12
CA VAL A 287 -5.72 26.45 1.15
C VAL A 287 -6.43 27.44 2.09
N GLY A 288 -7.73 27.69 1.86
CA GLY A 288 -8.52 28.64 2.67
C GLY A 288 -8.68 28.24 4.15
N LYS A 289 -9.04 26.97 4.44
CA LYS A 289 -9.17 26.44 5.81
C LYS A 289 -7.84 25.81 6.24
N ALA A 290 -6.98 26.58 6.90
CA ALA A 290 -5.64 26.15 7.32
C ALA A 290 -5.61 25.04 8.39
N ASP A 291 -4.60 24.17 8.29
CA ASP A 291 -4.12 23.28 9.34
C ASP A 291 -3.00 23.93 10.17
N PHE A 292 -2.67 23.35 11.33
CA PHE A 292 -1.36 23.53 11.94
C PHE A 292 -0.31 22.69 11.20
N ALA A 293 0.91 23.21 11.09
CA ALA A 293 2.04 22.53 10.45
C ALA A 293 3.27 22.56 11.37
N TYR A 294 3.24 21.85 12.50
CA TYR A 294 4.41 21.74 13.37
C TYR A 294 5.46 20.79 12.76
N PRO A 295 6.67 21.24 12.38
CA PRO A 295 7.67 20.36 11.76
C PRO A 295 8.19 19.27 12.70
N LYS A 296 8.12 19.52 14.02
CA LYS A 296 8.55 18.60 15.06
C LYS A 296 7.45 17.62 15.49
N GLY A 297 6.19 17.92 15.18
CA GLY A 297 5.01 17.14 15.57
C GLY A 297 4.52 16.21 14.45
N SER A 298 3.27 15.76 14.56
CA SER A 298 2.56 14.87 13.63
C SER A 298 1.54 15.59 12.75
N SER A 299 1.11 16.79 13.14
CA SER A 299 0.37 17.74 12.31
C SER A 299 1.06 18.02 10.97
N GLY A 300 2.41 18.04 10.94
CA GLY A 300 3.19 18.13 9.69
C GLY A 300 2.89 17.01 8.67
N ILE A 301 2.69 15.75 9.12
CA ILE A 301 2.25 14.66 8.22
C ILE A 301 0.80 14.89 7.78
N SER A 302 -0.08 15.20 8.74
CA SER A 302 -1.51 15.41 8.51
C SER A 302 -1.76 16.49 7.45
N PHE A 303 -1.11 17.65 7.59
CA PHE A 303 -1.12 18.73 6.59
C PHE A 303 -0.56 18.27 5.24
N THR A 304 0.62 17.63 5.21
CA THR A 304 1.28 17.21 3.96
C THR A 304 0.38 16.26 3.15
N LEU A 305 -0.22 15.27 3.82
CA LEU A 305 -1.16 14.34 3.18
C LEU A 305 -2.46 15.01 2.76
N ARG A 306 -2.95 16.01 3.50
CA ARG A 306 -4.09 16.82 3.07
C ARG A 306 -3.77 17.59 1.78
N GLY A 307 -2.64 18.27 1.72
CA GLY A 307 -2.19 18.99 0.52
C GLY A 307 -2.06 18.07 -0.69
N ALA A 308 -1.43 16.91 -0.52
CA ALA A 308 -1.37 15.87 -1.54
C ALA A 308 -2.76 15.35 -1.97
N SER A 309 -3.70 15.17 -1.04
CA SER A 309 -5.08 14.73 -1.36
C SER A 309 -5.88 15.77 -2.14
N ILE A 310 -5.58 17.06 -1.95
CA ILE A 310 -6.16 18.16 -2.72
C ILE A 310 -5.56 18.16 -4.13
N LEU A 311 -4.24 18.05 -4.26
CA LEU A 311 -3.56 18.02 -5.56
C LEU A 311 -3.94 16.81 -6.44
N LEU A 312 -4.20 15.64 -5.84
CA LEU A 312 -4.76 14.47 -6.55
C LEU A 312 -6.18 14.70 -7.12
N ARG A 313 -6.93 15.66 -6.58
CA ARG A 313 -8.28 16.01 -7.06
C ARG A 313 -8.29 17.19 -8.01
N LEU A 314 -7.41 18.18 -7.79
CA LEU A 314 -7.27 19.36 -8.65
C LEU A 314 -6.75 18.97 -10.05
N SER A 315 -5.82 18.02 -10.13
CA SER A 315 -5.27 17.54 -11.41
C SER A 315 -4.90 16.06 -11.35
N GLN A 316 -5.22 15.34 -12.43
CA GLN A 316 -4.84 13.94 -12.61
C GLN A 316 -3.46 13.76 -13.27
N ASN A 317 -2.88 14.84 -13.82
CA ASN A 317 -1.86 14.75 -14.87
C ASN A 317 -0.44 15.13 -14.42
N TRP A 318 -0.17 15.16 -13.11
CA TRP A 318 1.17 15.39 -12.57
C TRP A 318 1.90 14.08 -12.25
N ASP A 319 3.23 14.10 -12.29
CA ASP A 319 4.09 12.92 -12.17
C ASP A 319 4.79 12.84 -10.82
N TRP A 320 5.22 13.98 -10.29
CA TRP A 320 5.89 14.10 -9.00
C TRP A 320 5.24 15.15 -8.09
N PHE A 321 5.25 14.86 -6.79
CA PHE A 321 4.84 15.74 -5.70
C PHE A 321 6.08 16.22 -4.95
N VAL A 322 6.17 17.53 -4.71
CA VAL A 322 7.30 18.18 -4.02
C VAL A 322 6.76 19.07 -2.90
N THR A 323 7.35 18.94 -1.72
CA THR A 323 7.05 19.78 -0.55
C THR A 323 8.11 20.86 -0.42
N LEU A 324 7.70 22.13 -0.37
CA LEU A 324 8.57 23.27 -0.14
C LEU A 324 8.05 24.07 1.05
N ASN A 325 8.95 24.59 1.88
CA ASN A 325 8.62 25.58 2.89
C ASN A 325 9.15 26.97 2.49
N ALA A 326 8.63 28.02 3.12
CA ALA A 326 9.00 29.42 2.84
C ALA A 326 10.50 29.77 3.02
N ALA A 327 11.31 28.89 3.61
CA ALA A 327 12.77 29.03 3.73
C ALA A 327 13.57 28.17 2.74
N ASP A 328 12.91 27.45 1.83
CA ASP A 328 13.55 26.73 0.72
C ASP A 328 13.66 27.63 -0.53
N TYR A 329 14.62 27.32 -1.42
CA TYR A 329 14.76 28.03 -2.70
C TYR A 329 15.34 27.13 -3.81
N PRO A 330 14.95 27.28 -5.10
CA PRO A 330 15.51 26.50 -6.21
C PRO A 330 16.94 26.94 -6.58
N LEU A 331 17.74 25.98 -7.06
CA LEU A 331 19.11 26.16 -7.58
C LEU A 331 19.26 25.83 -9.09
N VAL A 332 18.13 25.57 -9.74
CA VAL A 332 17.97 25.26 -11.16
C VAL A 332 16.66 25.88 -11.66
N ALA A 333 16.58 26.24 -12.94
CA ALA A 333 15.32 26.70 -13.52
C ALA A 333 14.28 25.56 -13.60
N GLN A 334 13.00 25.89 -13.76
CA GLN A 334 11.97 24.86 -13.94
C GLN A 334 12.20 24.05 -15.23
N ASP A 335 12.59 24.71 -16.32
CA ASP A 335 12.94 24.06 -17.57
C ASP A 335 14.12 23.08 -17.43
N ASP A 336 15.12 23.41 -16.59
CA ASP A 336 16.21 22.48 -16.27
C ASP A 336 15.69 21.22 -15.57
N LEU A 337 14.86 21.42 -14.54
CA LEU A 337 14.32 20.33 -13.74
C LEU A 337 13.39 19.44 -14.57
N LEU A 338 12.48 20.03 -15.34
CA LEU A 338 11.55 19.30 -16.22
C LEU A 338 12.31 18.57 -17.34
N HIS A 339 13.35 19.17 -17.92
CA HIS A 339 14.17 18.54 -18.94
C HIS A 339 14.86 17.30 -18.39
N ILE A 340 15.59 17.42 -17.27
CA ILE A 340 16.30 16.28 -16.69
C ILE A 340 15.33 15.20 -16.18
N LEU A 341 14.21 15.57 -15.56
CA LEU A 341 13.19 14.61 -15.12
C LEU A 341 12.47 13.90 -16.28
N SER A 342 12.43 14.48 -17.49
CA SER A 342 11.81 13.84 -18.68
C SER A 342 12.51 12.55 -19.10
N PHE A 343 13.82 12.41 -18.82
CA PHE A 343 14.61 11.21 -19.10
C PHE A 343 14.54 10.15 -17.99
N LEU A 344 13.83 10.42 -16.89
CA LEU A 344 13.78 9.52 -15.72
C LEU A 344 12.44 8.79 -15.61
N PRO A 345 12.44 7.51 -15.18
CA PRO A 345 11.20 6.81 -14.87
C PRO A 345 10.36 7.54 -13.81
N LYS A 346 9.15 7.95 -14.19
CA LYS A 346 8.16 8.67 -13.38
C LYS A 346 7.75 7.96 -12.06
N SER A 347 8.13 6.70 -11.90
CA SER A 347 7.95 5.92 -10.68
C SER A 347 9.00 6.20 -9.58
N LEU A 348 10.10 6.91 -9.89
CA LEU A 348 11.20 7.14 -8.95
C LEU A 348 10.84 8.14 -7.84
N ASN A 349 11.39 7.91 -6.64
CA ASN A 349 11.17 8.72 -5.44
C ASN A 349 12.53 9.16 -4.89
N PHE A 350 12.79 10.46 -4.80
CA PHE A 350 14.06 11.02 -4.30
C PHE A 350 13.91 11.33 -2.80
N VAL A 351 14.42 10.43 -1.96
CA VAL A 351 14.26 10.48 -0.50
C VAL A 351 15.56 10.07 0.17
N ASN A 352 16.23 11.04 0.80
CA ASN A 352 17.37 10.80 1.67
C ASN A 352 16.88 10.08 2.94
N HIS A 353 17.43 8.88 3.18
CA HIS A 353 17.05 8.01 4.27
C HIS A 353 18.22 7.16 4.78
N SER A 354 18.14 6.74 6.04
CA SER A 354 19.02 5.73 6.62
C SER A 354 18.25 4.81 7.55
N SER A 355 18.57 3.51 7.47
CA SER A 355 18.18 2.51 8.46
C SER A 355 19.12 2.46 9.66
N TYR A 356 20.26 3.17 9.62
CA TYR A 356 21.09 3.36 10.80
C TYR A 356 20.46 4.46 11.66
N ILE A 357 19.93 4.05 12.82
CA ILE A 357 19.19 4.93 13.71
C ILE A 357 20.16 5.70 14.64
N GLY A 358 21.12 4.99 15.24
CA GLY A 358 22.11 5.58 16.15
C GLY A 358 21.49 6.44 17.24
N TRP A 359 22.05 7.64 17.46
CA TRP A 359 21.57 8.60 18.46
C TRP A 359 20.09 9.00 18.31
N LYS A 360 19.50 8.87 17.12
CA LYS A 360 18.08 9.21 16.88
C LYS A 360 17.15 8.24 17.60
N GLU A 361 17.62 7.08 18.04
CA GLU A 361 16.80 6.12 18.79
C GLU A 361 16.33 6.74 20.11
N SER A 362 17.29 7.16 20.93
CA SER A 362 17.04 7.68 22.27
C SER A 362 16.46 9.09 22.26
N ARG A 363 16.71 9.89 21.21
CA ARG A 363 16.24 11.28 21.08
C ARG A 363 14.97 11.49 20.24
N LYS A 364 14.65 10.59 19.28
CA LYS A 364 13.53 10.79 18.34
C LYS A 364 12.56 9.62 18.20
N LEU A 365 12.96 8.36 18.39
CA LEU A 365 12.07 7.22 18.12
C LEU A 365 11.45 6.59 19.37
N ARG A 366 12.22 6.49 20.47
CA ARG A 366 11.75 6.02 21.77
C ARG A 366 10.96 7.07 22.58
N PRO A 367 11.26 8.38 22.54
CA PRO A 367 10.43 9.40 23.20
C PRO A 367 9.03 9.47 22.60
N ILE A 368 8.04 9.68 23.46
CA ILE A 368 6.62 9.83 23.08
C ILE A 368 6.26 11.31 23.23
N ILE A 369 5.72 11.92 22.18
CA ILE A 369 5.18 13.28 22.21
C ILE A 369 3.67 13.31 22.04
N VAL A 370 3.05 14.40 22.47
CA VAL A 370 1.70 14.80 22.05
C VAL A 370 1.81 16.12 21.29
N ASP A 371 1.36 16.14 20.04
CA ASP A 371 1.34 17.34 19.21
C ASP A 371 0.09 18.18 19.51
N PRO A 372 0.22 19.38 20.12
CA PRO A 372 -0.92 20.25 20.38
C PRO A 372 -1.66 20.69 19.11
N GLY A 373 -0.98 20.74 17.96
CA GLY A 373 -1.58 21.14 16.68
C GLY A 373 -2.65 20.21 16.14
N LEU A 374 -2.87 19.04 16.77
CA LEU A 374 -3.98 18.13 16.44
C LEU A 374 -5.29 18.45 17.16
N TYR A 375 -5.26 19.15 18.32
CA TYR A 375 -6.44 19.29 19.19
C TYR A 375 -6.59 20.67 19.88
N LEU A 376 -5.53 21.48 19.96
CA LEU A 376 -5.61 22.86 20.48
C LEU A 376 -5.83 23.86 19.34
N MET A 377 -6.49 24.97 19.67
CA MET A 377 -6.71 26.09 18.75
C MET A 377 -5.53 27.08 18.72
N GLU A 378 -4.63 27.02 19.70
CA GLU A 378 -3.49 27.93 19.86
C GLU A 378 -2.14 27.19 19.83
N LYS A 379 -1.08 27.91 19.47
CA LYS A 379 0.25 27.32 19.27
C LYS A 379 1.00 27.16 20.60
N THR A 380 0.85 26.01 21.26
CA THR A 380 1.67 25.67 22.45
C THR A 380 2.91 24.85 22.07
N GLY A 381 3.82 24.67 23.03
CA GLY A 381 4.98 23.77 22.90
C GLY A 381 4.56 22.30 22.94
N MET A 382 5.35 21.41 22.32
CA MET A 382 5.07 19.98 22.33
C MET A 382 5.17 19.39 23.74
N PHE A 383 4.22 18.55 24.11
CA PHE A 383 4.28 17.79 25.35
C PHE A 383 5.11 16.52 25.15
N TYR A 384 5.94 16.18 26.13
CA TYR A 384 6.75 14.96 26.14
C TYR A 384 6.29 14.08 27.31
N ALA A 385 6.05 12.79 27.05
CA ALA A 385 5.85 11.82 28.12
C ALA A 385 7.17 11.54 28.84
N THR A 386 7.09 11.18 30.12
CA THR A 386 8.26 10.74 30.90
C THR A 386 8.68 9.31 30.54
N GLN A 387 7.73 8.47 30.13
CA GLN A 387 7.96 7.12 29.64
C GLN A 387 8.47 7.11 28.19
N LYS A 388 9.18 6.04 27.84
CA LYS A 388 9.69 5.76 26.49
C LYS A 388 9.13 4.44 25.99
N ARG A 389 8.88 4.33 24.70
CA ARG A 389 8.46 3.08 24.03
C ARG A 389 9.65 2.32 23.44
N GLU A 390 9.45 1.04 23.20
CA GLU A 390 10.35 0.22 22.39
C GLU A 390 10.18 0.49 20.89
N LEU A 391 11.13 0.01 20.09
CA LEU A 391 11.03 0.07 18.63
C LEU A 391 10.18 -1.10 18.10
N PRO A 392 9.38 -0.89 17.03
CA PRO A 392 8.57 -1.93 16.44
C PRO A 392 9.44 -3.00 15.77
N ASN A 393 9.11 -4.27 16.03
CA ASN A 393 9.67 -5.43 15.33
C ASN A 393 8.87 -5.81 14.07
N ALA A 394 7.66 -5.27 13.90
CA ALA A 394 6.75 -5.59 12.81
C ALA A 394 7.09 -4.91 11.46
N PHE A 395 7.97 -3.90 11.47
CA PHE A 395 8.47 -3.18 10.29
C PHE A 395 9.79 -2.47 10.64
N ARG A 396 10.65 -2.23 9.66
CA ARG A 396 11.96 -1.58 9.88
C ARG A 396 11.81 -0.06 9.82
N LEU A 397 12.23 0.66 10.86
CA LEU A 397 12.21 2.12 10.85
C LEU A 397 13.32 2.71 9.97
N PHE A 398 12.98 3.79 9.26
CA PHE A 398 13.92 4.61 8.50
C PHE A 398 13.79 6.07 8.93
N THR A 399 14.91 6.78 9.00
CA THR A 399 14.96 8.22 9.31
C THR A 399 15.64 8.96 8.17
N GLY A 400 15.13 10.14 7.82
CA GLY A 400 15.57 10.87 6.63
C GLY A 400 15.46 12.38 6.79
N SER A 401 15.23 13.06 5.66
CA SER A 401 14.79 14.45 5.63
C SER A 401 13.25 14.53 5.57
N SER A 402 12.67 15.64 6.03
CA SER A 402 11.26 15.96 5.75
C SER A 402 11.03 16.36 4.28
N PHE A 403 12.05 16.90 3.61
CA PHE A 403 11.99 17.22 2.18
C PHE A 403 12.15 15.96 1.32
N SER A 404 11.22 15.78 0.38
CA SER A 404 11.20 14.66 -0.57
C SER A 404 10.57 15.05 -1.90
N VAL A 405 10.99 14.38 -2.98
CA VAL A 405 10.32 14.39 -4.29
C VAL A 405 9.71 13.01 -4.50
N LEU A 406 8.38 12.93 -4.51
CA LEU A 406 7.63 11.68 -4.42
C LEU A 406 6.81 11.46 -5.69
N SER A 407 6.90 10.28 -6.30
CA SER A 407 6.08 9.91 -7.46
C SER A 407 4.58 9.93 -7.14
N ARG A 408 3.74 10.32 -8.11
CA ARG A 408 2.28 10.30 -7.97
C ARG A 408 1.76 8.91 -7.57
N ASN A 409 2.33 7.85 -8.14
CA ASN A 409 2.01 6.46 -7.81
C ASN A 409 2.23 6.11 -6.32
N PHE A 410 3.22 6.71 -5.67
CA PHE A 410 3.48 6.53 -4.24
C PHE A 410 2.53 7.36 -3.37
N ILE A 411 2.19 8.59 -3.80
CA ILE A 411 1.19 9.43 -3.14
C ILE A 411 -0.21 8.79 -3.21
N ASP A 412 -0.60 8.25 -4.37
CA ASP A 412 -1.81 7.44 -4.56
C ASP A 412 -1.81 6.25 -3.59
N PHE A 413 -0.69 5.54 -3.44
CA PHE A 413 -0.59 4.44 -2.48
C PHE A 413 -0.76 4.90 -1.02
N CYS A 414 -0.19 6.04 -0.64
CA CYS A 414 -0.32 6.57 0.73
C CYS A 414 -1.74 7.03 1.08
N ILE A 415 -2.51 7.52 0.10
CA ILE A 415 -3.83 8.13 0.31
C ILE A 415 -4.98 7.17 -0.03
N LEU A 416 -4.88 6.49 -1.17
CA LEU A 416 -5.93 5.66 -1.77
C LEU A 416 -5.63 4.14 -1.68
N GLY A 417 -4.41 3.76 -1.29
CA GLY A 417 -3.97 2.35 -1.26
C GLY A 417 -4.78 1.47 -0.32
N THR A 418 -5.01 0.21 -0.72
CA THR A 418 -5.64 -0.83 0.10
C THR A 418 -4.73 -1.37 1.20
N ASP A 419 -3.41 -1.27 1.02
CA ASP A 419 -2.43 -1.62 2.04
C ASP A 419 -2.61 -0.73 3.29
N ASN A 420 -2.54 -1.35 4.46
CA ASN A 420 -2.68 -0.65 5.74
C ASN A 420 -1.36 -0.09 6.28
N LEU A 421 -0.20 -0.43 5.70
CA LEU A 421 1.11 0.09 6.14
C LEU A 421 1.14 1.62 6.28
N PRO A 422 0.66 2.45 5.33
CA PRO A 422 0.60 3.90 5.51
C PRO A 422 -0.27 4.34 6.70
N ARG A 423 -1.39 3.65 6.95
CA ARG A 423 -2.33 3.95 8.06
C ARG A 423 -1.75 3.52 9.41
N THR A 424 -1.14 2.35 9.48
CA THR A 424 -0.40 1.86 10.64
C THR A 424 0.75 2.80 11.01
N LEU A 425 1.48 3.30 10.01
CA LEU A 425 2.56 4.25 10.22
C LEU A 425 2.05 5.65 10.60
N LEU A 426 0.87 6.08 10.15
CA LEU A 426 0.23 7.31 10.66
C LEU A 426 -0.03 7.22 12.16
N MET A 427 -0.61 6.11 12.62
CA MET A 427 -0.88 5.87 14.04
C MET A 427 0.44 5.79 14.84
N TYR A 428 1.44 5.05 14.35
CA TYR A 428 2.74 4.94 15.03
C TYR A 428 3.52 6.27 15.10
N PHE A 429 3.49 7.07 14.02
CA PHE A 429 4.22 8.32 13.94
C PHE A 429 3.49 9.52 14.56
N ALA A 430 2.22 9.37 14.97
CA ALA A 430 1.45 10.40 15.68
C ALA A 430 2.17 10.98 16.92
N ASN A 431 2.98 10.16 17.59
CA ASN A 431 3.67 10.52 18.85
C ASN A 431 5.19 10.55 18.71
N THR A 432 5.70 10.74 17.48
CA THR A 432 7.14 10.68 17.21
C THR A 432 7.70 12.07 16.89
N PRO A 433 8.71 12.56 17.64
CA PRO A 433 9.47 13.74 17.24
C PRO A 433 9.95 13.70 15.77
N SER A 434 9.74 14.80 15.04
CA SER A 434 10.09 14.92 13.61
C SER A 434 9.41 13.85 12.74
N SER A 435 8.16 13.49 13.05
CA SER A 435 7.42 12.38 12.44
C SER A 435 7.54 12.28 10.91
N LEU A 436 7.40 13.42 10.20
CA LEU A 436 7.41 13.52 8.74
C LEU A 436 8.74 13.04 8.12
N SER A 437 9.88 13.28 8.78
CA SER A 437 11.19 12.84 8.28
C SER A 437 11.40 11.33 8.38
N ASN A 438 10.46 10.61 9.01
CA ASN A 438 10.52 9.16 9.20
C ASN A 438 9.37 8.45 8.45
N TYR A 439 8.24 9.12 8.25
CA TYR A 439 7.02 8.59 7.64
C TYR A 439 7.23 8.04 6.22
N PHE A 440 7.53 8.91 5.24
CA PHE A 440 7.69 8.48 3.84
C PHE A 440 8.86 7.51 3.62
N PRO A 441 10.06 7.70 4.20
CA PRO A 441 11.15 6.71 4.14
C PRO A 441 10.72 5.33 4.63
N THR A 442 10.00 5.26 5.75
CA THR A 442 9.57 3.98 6.33
C THR A 442 8.54 3.28 5.44
N ILE A 443 7.60 3.99 4.82
CA ILE A 443 6.67 3.38 3.86
C ILE A 443 7.40 2.87 2.61
N LEU A 444 8.24 3.72 1.99
CA LEU A 444 8.97 3.38 0.76
C LEU A 444 9.78 2.09 0.91
N CYS A 445 10.57 2.00 1.99
CA CYS A 445 11.52 0.91 2.16
C CYS A 445 10.89 -0.39 2.68
N ASN A 446 9.71 -0.34 3.35
CA ASN A 446 8.99 -1.54 3.78
C ASN A 446 7.95 -2.03 2.74
N SER A 447 7.56 -1.20 1.76
CA SER A 447 6.65 -1.62 0.70
C SER A 447 7.38 -2.36 -0.43
N HIS A 448 6.99 -3.62 -0.68
CA HIS A 448 7.50 -4.42 -1.81
C HIS A 448 7.29 -3.76 -3.18
N LYS A 449 6.31 -2.85 -3.31
CA LYS A 449 6.02 -2.12 -4.56
C LYS A 449 6.98 -0.95 -4.80
N PHE A 450 7.52 -0.33 -3.75
CA PHE A 450 8.27 0.94 -3.86
C PHE A 450 9.72 0.87 -3.40
N ASN A 451 10.15 -0.18 -2.69
CA ASN A 451 11.52 -0.29 -2.17
C ASN A 451 12.62 -0.31 -3.25
N ARG A 452 12.28 -0.62 -4.51
CA ARG A 452 13.19 -0.54 -5.69
C ARG A 452 13.08 0.78 -6.46
N THR A 453 12.22 1.69 -6.04
CA THR A 453 11.97 2.98 -6.70
C THR A 453 12.58 4.17 -5.94
N VAL A 454 13.12 3.94 -4.74
CA VAL A 454 13.72 4.99 -3.93
C VAL A 454 15.18 5.22 -4.33
N ILE A 455 15.49 6.47 -4.66
CA ILE A 455 16.87 6.97 -4.79
C ILE A 455 17.22 7.58 -3.44
N ASN A 456 18.34 7.16 -2.84
CA ASN A 456 18.78 7.65 -1.53
C ASN A 456 19.48 9.02 -1.59
N ASN A 457 18.80 9.97 -2.22
CA ASN A 457 19.13 11.38 -2.26
C ASN A 457 17.82 12.13 -2.53
N ASN A 458 17.63 13.31 -1.93
CA ASN A 458 16.41 14.11 -2.09
C ASN A 458 16.63 15.41 -2.90
N LEU A 459 17.76 15.56 -3.59
CA LEU A 459 18.09 16.73 -4.44
C LEU A 459 18.10 18.09 -3.70
N LEU A 460 18.16 18.07 -2.36
CA LEU A 460 18.18 19.25 -1.49
C LEU A 460 19.58 19.46 -0.91
N TYR A 461 20.13 20.67 -1.07
CA TYR A 461 21.29 21.14 -0.34
C TYR A 461 20.88 21.68 1.04
N ALA A 462 21.47 21.14 2.10
CA ALA A 462 21.29 21.59 3.47
C ALA A 462 22.59 21.40 4.25
N THR A 463 22.99 22.39 5.05
CA THR A 463 24.16 22.31 5.93
C THR A 463 23.74 22.35 7.39
N PHE A 464 24.51 21.69 8.26
CA PHE A 464 24.22 21.55 9.69
C PHE A 464 25.42 21.99 10.51
N ASP A 465 25.18 22.69 11.62
CA ASP A 465 26.23 23.05 12.57
C ASP A 465 26.56 21.88 13.50
N LYS A 466 27.83 21.76 13.90
CA LYS A 466 28.30 20.70 14.81
C LYS A 466 27.58 20.70 16.18
N SER A 467 26.96 21.82 16.56
CA SER A 467 26.18 22.01 17.78
C SER A 467 24.70 21.61 17.66
N SER A 468 24.15 21.53 16.44
CA SER A 468 22.73 21.24 16.19
C SER A 468 22.55 20.31 14.98
N TYR A 469 22.36 19.03 15.25
CA TYR A 469 22.02 18.02 14.25
C TYR A 469 20.52 17.92 13.94
N ASP A 470 19.69 18.80 14.53
CA ASP A 470 18.23 18.69 14.46
C ASP A 470 17.57 19.60 13.41
N GLU A 471 18.17 20.74 13.08
CA GLU A 471 17.68 21.66 12.05
C GLU A 471 18.88 22.17 11.21
N PRO A 472 18.73 22.35 9.88
CA PRO A 472 19.75 22.98 9.06
C PRO A 472 20.05 24.41 9.53
N ARG A 473 21.31 24.82 9.42
CA ARG A 473 21.71 26.22 9.67
C ARG A 473 21.18 27.14 8.58
N LEU A 474 21.21 28.45 8.86
CA LEU A 474 20.93 29.45 7.84
C LEU A 474 22.07 29.49 6.82
N LEU A 475 21.69 29.50 5.54
CA LEU A 475 22.58 29.72 4.41
C LEU A 475 22.73 31.21 4.13
N SER A 476 23.92 31.63 3.70
CA SER A 476 24.23 33.01 3.34
C SER A 476 25.06 33.10 2.05
N SER A 477 25.44 34.31 1.65
CA SER A 477 26.28 34.54 0.46
C SER A 477 27.62 33.81 0.48
N SER A 478 28.16 33.43 1.66
CA SER A 478 29.38 32.62 1.77
C SER A 478 29.23 31.19 1.24
N ASP A 479 27.99 30.68 1.23
CA ASP A 479 27.69 29.28 0.91
C ASP A 479 27.41 29.08 -0.58
N PHE A 480 27.30 30.17 -1.35
CA PHE A 480 26.82 30.18 -2.73
C PHE A 480 27.59 29.22 -3.64
N GLU A 481 28.93 29.31 -3.66
CA GLU A 481 29.74 28.48 -4.55
C GLU A 481 29.60 26.98 -4.23
N VAL A 482 29.65 26.61 -2.95
CA VAL A 482 29.52 25.21 -2.50
C VAL A 482 28.13 24.66 -2.77
N MET A 483 27.10 25.49 -2.57
CA MET A 483 25.71 25.16 -2.84
C MET A 483 25.46 24.89 -4.33
N ILE A 484 26.00 25.72 -5.23
CA ILE A 484 25.87 25.55 -6.68
C ILE A 484 26.68 24.36 -7.20
N GLN A 485 27.89 24.14 -6.66
CA GLN A 485 28.76 22.98 -6.96
C GLN A 485 28.16 21.64 -6.51
N SER A 486 27.27 21.63 -5.52
CA SER A 486 26.63 20.39 -5.02
C SER A 486 25.76 19.65 -6.05
N GLY A 487 25.34 20.34 -7.13
CA GLY A 487 24.43 19.80 -8.14
C GLY A 487 22.99 19.57 -7.64
N ALA A 488 22.64 20.02 -6.43
CA ALA A 488 21.29 19.97 -5.91
C ALA A 488 20.32 20.86 -6.71
N ALA A 489 19.03 20.49 -6.71
CA ALA A 489 17.96 21.24 -7.36
C ALA A 489 17.34 22.32 -6.44
N PHE A 490 17.43 22.14 -5.12
CA PHE A 490 16.90 23.04 -4.10
C PHE A 490 17.91 23.25 -2.98
N ALA A 491 17.74 24.31 -2.18
CA ALA A 491 18.52 24.60 -0.98
C ALA A 491 17.65 25.05 0.20
N THR A 492 18.15 24.83 1.42
CA THR A 492 17.52 25.27 2.68
C THR A 492 18.56 25.43 3.80
N ARG A 493 18.41 26.32 4.79
CA ARG A 493 17.33 27.29 5.01
C ARG A 493 17.83 28.71 4.78
N PHE A 494 17.03 29.55 4.13
CA PHE A 494 17.34 30.96 3.95
C PHE A 494 16.63 31.84 4.99
N LYS A 495 17.27 32.95 5.37
CA LYS A 495 16.62 34.06 6.10
C LYS A 495 15.62 34.76 5.17
N SER A 496 14.62 35.45 5.71
CA SER A 496 13.81 36.37 4.88
C SER A 496 14.72 37.42 4.26
N ASP A 497 14.54 37.64 2.96
CA ASP A 497 15.18 38.72 2.19
C ASP A 497 16.70 38.74 2.32
N ASP A 498 17.32 37.55 2.43
CA ASP A 498 18.76 37.41 2.41
C ASP A 498 19.32 37.77 1.02
N PRO A 499 20.38 38.60 0.91
CA PRO A 499 20.98 38.98 -0.37
C PRO A 499 21.43 37.80 -1.24
N VAL A 500 21.66 36.61 -0.65
CA VAL A 500 21.95 35.40 -1.44
C VAL A 500 20.78 35.00 -2.34
N LEU A 501 19.53 35.30 -1.97
CA LEU A 501 18.34 35.02 -2.78
C LEU A 501 18.33 35.88 -4.05
N ASP A 502 18.70 37.16 -3.94
CA ASP A 502 18.83 38.07 -5.08
C ASP A 502 20.00 37.64 -5.98
N ARG A 503 21.08 37.13 -5.38
CA ARG A 503 22.21 36.53 -6.10
C ARG A 503 21.77 35.29 -6.90
N ILE A 504 20.99 34.38 -6.31
CA ILE A 504 20.43 33.20 -6.99
C ILE A 504 19.49 33.63 -8.13
N ASP A 505 18.58 34.57 -7.86
CA ASP A 505 17.61 35.06 -8.86
C ASP A 505 18.32 35.61 -10.10
N ARG A 506 19.39 36.40 -9.91
CA ARG A 506 20.17 37.02 -11.00
C ARG A 506 21.13 36.05 -11.69
N GLU A 507 21.96 35.33 -10.94
CA GLU A 507 23.10 34.56 -11.48
C GLU A 507 22.74 33.12 -11.86
N ILE A 508 21.66 32.55 -11.31
CA ILE A 508 21.27 31.15 -11.52
C ILE A 508 19.92 31.02 -12.25
N LEU A 509 18.93 31.83 -11.87
CA LEU A 509 17.58 31.75 -12.43
C LEU A 509 17.32 32.78 -13.56
N GLY A 510 18.21 33.75 -13.75
CA GLY A 510 18.11 34.77 -14.81
C GLY A 510 16.83 35.62 -14.75
N ARG A 511 16.29 35.89 -13.55
CA ARG A 511 15.03 36.62 -13.35
C ARG A 511 15.24 37.92 -12.57
N SER A 512 14.39 38.91 -12.85
CA SER A 512 14.28 40.13 -12.05
C SER A 512 13.34 39.92 -10.84
N PRO A 513 13.47 40.72 -9.76
CA PRO A 513 12.52 40.70 -8.64
C PRO A 513 11.08 40.90 -9.12
N GLY A 514 10.14 40.13 -8.55
CA GLY A 514 8.72 40.16 -8.92
C GLY A 514 8.35 39.37 -10.18
N ASN A 515 9.29 39.03 -11.05
CA ASN A 515 9.02 38.29 -12.30
C ASN A 515 9.17 36.76 -12.12
N VAL A 516 8.43 36.00 -12.93
CA VAL A 516 8.62 34.54 -13.07
C VAL A 516 9.95 34.22 -13.74
N VAL A 517 10.45 33.00 -13.58
CA VAL A 517 11.61 32.51 -14.35
C VAL A 517 11.22 32.35 -15.82
N PRO A 518 11.94 32.96 -16.78
CA PRO A 518 11.63 32.83 -18.20
C PRO A 518 12.05 31.44 -18.73
N GLY A 519 11.08 30.59 -19.03
CA GLY A 519 11.27 29.30 -19.71
C GLY A 519 11.07 29.37 -21.24
N GLY A 520 11.13 28.22 -21.92
CA GLY A 520 10.84 28.11 -23.36
C GLY A 520 9.38 28.41 -23.72
N TRP A 521 8.47 28.31 -22.74
CA TRP A 521 7.07 28.73 -22.82
C TRP A 521 6.88 30.26 -22.68
N CYS A 522 7.89 31.02 -22.25
CA CYS A 522 7.81 32.47 -22.03
C CYS A 522 8.27 33.22 -23.28
N LEU A 523 7.33 33.87 -23.98
CA LEU A 523 7.59 34.62 -25.21
C LEU A 523 7.49 36.14 -24.97
N GLY A 524 8.28 36.92 -25.70
CA GLY A 524 8.35 38.38 -25.58
C GLY A 524 9.48 38.99 -26.40
N GLU A 525 9.54 40.32 -26.46
CA GLU A 525 10.57 41.03 -27.22
C GLU A 525 11.97 40.81 -26.65
N SER A 526 12.94 40.71 -27.57
CA SER A 526 14.34 40.41 -27.26
C SER A 526 14.99 41.52 -26.42
N GLY A 527 15.05 41.29 -25.10
CA GLY A 527 15.73 42.16 -24.13
C GLY A 527 14.92 42.46 -22.87
N ASN A 528 13.59 42.28 -22.86
CA ASN A 528 12.75 42.75 -21.75
C ASN A 528 12.32 41.66 -20.74
N HIS A 529 12.44 40.36 -21.09
CA HIS A 529 12.13 39.22 -20.21
C HIS A 529 10.71 39.19 -19.57
N THR A 530 9.77 40.02 -20.03
CA THR A 530 8.48 40.30 -19.36
C THR A 530 7.42 39.20 -19.48
N CYS A 531 7.74 38.03 -20.06
CA CYS A 531 6.81 36.91 -20.36
C CYS A 531 5.41 37.36 -20.82
N SER A 532 5.38 38.37 -21.69
CA SER A 532 4.15 39.08 -22.07
C SER A 532 3.28 38.29 -23.05
N VAL A 533 3.85 37.28 -23.71
CA VAL A 533 3.14 36.33 -24.56
C VAL A 533 3.41 34.92 -24.04
N TRP A 534 2.36 34.11 -23.97
CA TRP A 534 2.43 32.72 -23.54
C TRP A 534 2.66 31.82 -24.77
N GLY A 535 3.65 30.91 -24.70
CA GLY A 535 3.95 29.88 -25.70
C GLY A 535 3.71 28.45 -25.20
N ASP A 536 4.03 27.43 -26.01
CA ASP A 536 3.77 26.04 -25.62
C ASP A 536 4.55 25.62 -24.37
N SER A 537 3.81 25.24 -23.32
CA SER A 537 4.31 24.69 -22.05
C SER A 537 5.14 23.39 -22.15
N ASN A 538 5.19 22.76 -23.33
CA ASN A 538 6.05 21.62 -23.61
C ASN A 538 7.42 22.01 -24.16
N VAL A 539 7.60 23.25 -24.63
CA VAL A 539 8.88 23.76 -25.12
C VAL A 539 9.72 24.20 -23.92
N LEU A 540 10.75 23.41 -23.62
CA LEU A 540 11.71 23.71 -22.57
C LEU A 540 12.96 24.39 -23.15
N ARG A 541 13.59 25.26 -22.36
CA ARG A 541 14.87 25.90 -22.68
C ARG A 541 15.92 25.58 -21.60
N PRO A 542 16.57 24.40 -21.66
CA PRO A 542 17.58 23.99 -20.69
C PRO A 542 18.77 24.97 -20.63
N SER A 543 19.29 25.18 -19.44
CA SER A 543 20.41 26.07 -19.12
C SER A 543 21.64 25.28 -18.64
N LEU A 544 22.65 25.98 -18.10
CA LEU A 544 23.76 25.34 -17.39
C LEU A 544 23.32 24.61 -16.10
N GLY A 545 22.14 24.95 -15.55
CA GLY A 545 21.51 24.23 -14.45
C GLY A 545 21.17 22.79 -14.78
N ALA A 546 20.65 22.52 -15.99
CA ALA A 546 20.37 21.17 -16.47
C ALA A 546 21.62 20.29 -16.43
N ARG A 547 22.75 20.75 -16.98
CA ARG A 547 24.02 20.01 -16.99
C ARG A 547 24.57 19.71 -15.59
N ARG A 548 24.42 20.64 -14.64
CA ARG A 548 24.77 20.43 -13.22
C ARG A 548 23.92 19.32 -12.60
N LEU A 549 22.61 19.36 -12.83
CA LEU A 549 21.67 18.38 -12.28
C LEU A 549 21.81 17.00 -12.96
N GLU A 550 22.03 16.97 -14.27
CA GLU A 550 22.34 15.77 -15.06
C GLU A 550 23.54 15.04 -14.47
N LYS A 551 24.69 15.72 -14.36
CA LYS A 551 25.91 15.16 -13.76
C LYS A 551 25.62 14.59 -12.37
N ARG A 552 24.87 15.32 -11.54
CA ARG A 552 24.53 14.88 -10.20
C ARG A 552 23.66 13.62 -10.18
N ILE A 553 22.70 13.51 -11.09
CA ILE A 553 21.82 12.33 -11.18
C ILE A 553 22.59 11.13 -11.76
N VAL A 554 23.46 11.33 -12.76
CA VAL A 554 24.35 10.28 -13.27
C VAL A 554 25.26 9.75 -12.16
N GLU A 555 25.92 10.61 -11.39
CA GLU A 555 26.73 10.21 -10.22
C GLU A 555 25.95 9.35 -9.20
N LEU A 556 24.70 9.72 -8.91
CA LEU A 556 23.82 9.00 -7.99
C LEU A 556 23.39 7.64 -8.52
N LEU A 557 23.19 7.50 -9.83
CA LEU A 557 22.83 6.25 -10.48
C LEU A 557 24.05 5.32 -10.72
N SER A 558 25.26 5.88 -10.86
CA SER A 558 26.48 5.10 -11.11
C SER A 558 27.11 4.47 -9.86
N ASN A 559 26.94 5.05 -8.66
CA ASN A 559 27.61 4.60 -7.43
C ASN A 559 26.85 3.51 -6.63
N GLY A 560 25.98 2.73 -7.29
CA GLY A 560 25.17 1.70 -6.64
C GLY A 560 25.91 0.38 -6.41
N SER A 561 26.27 0.11 -5.15
CA SER A 561 26.80 -1.20 -4.74
C SER A 561 25.67 -2.27 -4.68
N SER A 562 25.87 -3.49 -5.17
CA SER A 562 26.71 -4.33 -4.32
C SER A 562 26.08 -5.49 -3.48
N PHE A 563 25.79 -6.75 -3.92
CA PHE A 563 25.53 -7.96 -3.05
C PHE A 563 25.44 -9.34 -3.76
N SER A 564 26.33 -10.33 -3.47
CA SER A 564 26.35 -11.67 -4.11
C SER A 564 25.59 -12.73 -3.31
N VAL A 565 24.40 -13.10 -3.76
CA VAL A 565 23.65 -14.28 -3.29
C VAL A 565 23.41 -15.22 -4.46
N LEU A 566 23.85 -16.48 -4.37
CA LEU A 566 23.72 -17.45 -5.46
C LEU A 566 22.39 -18.21 -5.39
N SER A 567 21.71 -18.34 -6.54
CA SER A 567 20.46 -19.10 -6.64
C SER A 567 20.72 -20.61 -6.77
N ARG A 568 19.81 -21.44 -6.23
CA ARG A 568 19.88 -22.92 -6.36
C ARG A 568 20.04 -23.38 -7.82
N ASN A 569 19.30 -22.76 -8.74
CA ASN A 569 19.33 -23.07 -10.17
C ASN A 569 20.72 -22.89 -10.81
N PHE A 570 21.57 -22.01 -10.25
CA PHE A 570 22.95 -21.82 -10.71
C PHE A 570 23.89 -22.92 -10.20
N ILE A 571 23.68 -23.41 -8.98
CA ILE A 571 24.46 -24.52 -8.40
C ILE A 571 24.22 -25.81 -9.19
N ASP A 572 22.95 -26.10 -9.50
CA ASP A 572 22.56 -27.28 -10.30
C ASP A 572 23.19 -27.23 -11.71
N PHE A 573 23.34 -26.04 -12.30
CA PHE A 573 24.03 -25.85 -13.59
C PHE A 573 25.53 -26.16 -13.51
N CYS A 574 26.22 -25.72 -12.46
CA CYS A 574 27.67 -25.95 -12.30
C CYS A 574 28.03 -27.43 -12.07
N ILE A 575 27.14 -28.21 -11.44
CA ILE A 575 27.40 -29.61 -11.07
C ILE A 575 26.82 -30.58 -12.12
N LEU A 576 25.53 -30.45 -12.41
CA LEU A 576 24.74 -31.39 -13.22
C LEU A 576 24.51 -30.92 -14.66
N GLY A 577 24.82 -29.65 -14.97
CA GLY A 577 24.66 -29.10 -16.31
C GLY A 577 25.53 -29.81 -17.35
N THR A 578 25.01 -29.99 -18.56
CA THR A 578 25.75 -30.58 -19.70
C THR A 578 26.76 -29.63 -20.34
N ASP A 579 26.78 -28.36 -19.92
CA ASP A 579 27.76 -27.37 -20.35
C ASP A 579 29.15 -27.69 -19.76
N ASN A 580 30.19 -27.60 -20.57
CA ASN A 580 31.57 -27.87 -20.14
C ASN A 580 32.26 -26.65 -19.52
N LEU A 581 31.75 -25.43 -19.73
CA LEU A 581 32.37 -24.20 -19.22
C LEU A 581 32.68 -24.23 -17.71
N PRO A 582 31.78 -24.71 -16.81
CA PRO A 582 32.10 -24.83 -15.39
C PRO A 582 33.26 -25.79 -15.12
N ARG A 583 33.29 -26.95 -15.81
CA ARG A 583 34.31 -27.99 -15.62
C ARG A 583 35.68 -27.55 -16.16
N THR A 584 35.71 -26.86 -17.30
CA THR A 584 36.93 -26.30 -17.88
C THR A 584 37.52 -25.19 -17.00
N LEU A 585 36.69 -24.24 -16.53
CA LEU A 585 37.14 -23.20 -15.62
C LEU A 585 37.53 -23.77 -14.24
N LEU A 586 36.93 -24.90 -13.81
CA LEU A 586 37.31 -25.56 -12.57
C LEU A 586 38.74 -26.10 -12.64
N MET A 587 39.10 -26.77 -13.75
CA MET A 587 40.49 -27.21 -13.97
C MET A 587 41.47 -26.03 -14.10
N TYR A 588 41.03 -24.90 -14.65
CA TYR A 588 41.87 -23.70 -14.79
C TYR A 588 42.13 -23.01 -13.44
N PHE A 589 41.09 -22.76 -12.65
CA PHE A 589 41.22 -22.12 -11.33
C PHE A 589 41.66 -23.08 -10.20
N ALA A 590 41.66 -24.40 -10.41
CA ALA A 590 42.17 -25.36 -9.43
C ALA A 590 43.65 -25.16 -9.07
N ASN A 591 44.43 -24.54 -9.97
CA ASN A 591 45.87 -24.29 -9.79
C ASN A 591 46.21 -22.80 -9.53
N THR A 592 45.24 -21.96 -9.20
CA THR A 592 45.44 -20.52 -8.94
C THR A 592 45.16 -20.15 -7.47
N PRO A 593 45.91 -19.19 -6.88
CA PRO A 593 45.52 -18.55 -5.62
C PRO A 593 44.12 -17.93 -5.72
N SER A 594 43.38 -17.91 -4.60
CA SER A 594 42.04 -17.30 -4.52
C SER A 594 41.02 -17.86 -5.52
N SER A 595 41.07 -19.17 -5.77
CA SER A 595 40.19 -19.86 -6.71
C SER A 595 38.70 -19.65 -6.42
N LEU A 596 38.27 -19.79 -5.17
CA LEU A 596 36.87 -19.67 -4.75
C LEU A 596 36.23 -18.29 -4.98
N SER A 597 36.99 -17.20 -4.85
CA SER A 597 36.47 -15.83 -5.05
C SER A 597 36.35 -15.46 -6.53
N ASN A 598 37.14 -16.08 -7.41
CA ASN A 598 37.17 -15.77 -8.84
C ASN A 598 36.38 -16.79 -9.70
N TYR A 599 36.34 -18.05 -9.31
CA TYR A 599 35.72 -19.16 -10.06
C TYR A 599 34.23 -18.94 -10.32
N PHE A 600 33.42 -18.74 -9.28
CA PHE A 600 31.97 -18.58 -9.44
C PHE A 600 31.57 -17.29 -10.17
N PRO A 601 32.14 -16.09 -9.88
CA PRO A 601 31.88 -14.90 -10.68
C PRO A 601 32.30 -15.07 -12.15
N THR A 602 33.40 -15.76 -12.43
CA THR A 602 33.83 -16.01 -13.82
C THR A 602 32.86 -16.94 -14.55
N ILE A 603 32.39 -18.03 -13.92
CA ILE A 603 31.34 -18.87 -14.51
C ILE A 603 30.05 -18.11 -14.68
N LEU A 604 29.65 -17.28 -13.72
CA LEU A 604 28.45 -16.46 -13.84
C LEU A 604 28.56 -15.56 -15.06
N CYS A 605 29.57 -14.70 -15.14
CA CYS A 605 29.76 -13.73 -16.23
C CYS A 605 29.96 -14.36 -17.62
N ASN A 606 30.47 -15.59 -17.72
CA ASN A 606 30.70 -16.26 -18.99
C ASN A 606 29.64 -17.32 -19.34
N SER A 607 28.79 -17.75 -18.39
CA SER A 607 27.66 -18.62 -18.67
C SER A 607 26.59 -17.85 -19.43
N HIS A 608 26.28 -18.31 -20.63
CA HIS A 608 25.23 -17.74 -21.48
C HIS A 608 23.82 -17.77 -20.84
N LYS A 609 23.65 -18.56 -19.75
CA LYS A 609 22.40 -18.72 -19.00
C LYS A 609 22.35 -17.87 -17.72
N PHE A 610 23.49 -17.46 -17.15
CA PHE A 610 23.55 -16.82 -15.82
C PHE A 610 24.36 -15.51 -15.76
N ASN A 611 24.96 -15.06 -16.87
CA ASN A 611 25.72 -13.81 -16.93
C ASN A 611 24.91 -12.52 -16.74
N ARG A 612 23.59 -12.64 -16.52
CA ARG A 612 22.67 -11.52 -16.24
C ARG A 612 21.98 -11.66 -14.86
N THR A 613 22.46 -12.51 -13.96
CA THR A 613 21.79 -12.83 -12.68
C THR A 613 22.63 -12.55 -11.42
N VAL A 614 23.52 -11.54 -11.42
CA VAL A 614 24.47 -11.27 -10.31
C VAL A 614 24.51 -9.80 -9.89
N ILE A 615 24.73 -9.58 -8.59
CA ILE A 615 25.13 -8.35 -7.89
C ILE A 615 26.28 -8.80 -6.93
N ASN A 616 27.20 -7.96 -6.39
CA ASN A 616 28.51 -8.42 -5.83
C ASN A 616 29.02 -7.78 -4.48
N ASN A 617 28.73 -8.33 -3.29
CA ASN A 617 29.18 -7.85 -1.95
C ASN A 617 28.85 -8.91 -0.86
N ASN A 618 29.30 -8.72 0.38
CA ASN A 618 29.51 -9.78 1.37
C ASN A 618 28.92 -9.47 2.77
N LEU A 619 28.33 -10.47 3.46
CA LEU A 619 27.67 -10.33 4.78
C LEU A 619 28.55 -10.79 5.96
N LEU A 620 29.86 -10.86 5.75
CA LEU A 620 30.84 -11.49 6.63
C LEU A 620 31.83 -10.47 7.18
N TYR A 621 32.00 -10.40 8.51
CA TYR A 621 33.08 -9.64 9.12
C TYR A 621 34.39 -10.44 9.06
N ALA A 622 35.40 -9.81 8.47
CA ALA A 622 36.74 -10.30 8.31
C ALA A 622 37.69 -9.10 8.36
N THR A 623 38.88 -9.25 8.95
CA THR A 623 39.91 -8.20 8.96
C THR A 623 41.24 -8.78 8.49
N PHE A 624 42.09 -7.94 7.90
CA PHE A 624 43.32 -8.35 7.22
C PHE A 624 44.51 -7.59 7.80
N ASP A 625 45.68 -8.23 7.85
CA ASP A 625 46.90 -7.57 8.31
C ASP A 625 47.51 -6.70 7.19
N LYS A 626 48.10 -5.55 7.56
CA LYS A 626 48.58 -4.55 6.58
C LYS A 626 49.66 -5.03 5.61
N SER A 627 50.24 -6.20 5.83
CA SER A 627 51.27 -6.83 5.01
C SER A 627 50.77 -7.93 4.07
N SER A 628 49.51 -8.38 4.18
CA SER A 628 48.92 -9.36 3.26
C SER A 628 47.39 -9.21 3.18
N TYR A 629 46.87 -9.01 1.97
CA TYR A 629 45.43 -8.91 1.69
C TYR A 629 44.80 -10.26 1.29
N ASP A 630 45.59 -11.34 1.20
CA ASP A 630 45.12 -12.60 0.60
C ASP A 630 44.32 -13.49 1.57
N GLU A 631 44.51 -13.36 2.89
CA GLU A 631 43.70 -14.07 3.90
C GLU A 631 43.32 -13.19 5.09
N PRO A 632 42.11 -13.35 5.66
CA PRO A 632 41.75 -12.71 6.92
C PRO A 632 42.61 -13.20 8.09
N ARG A 633 43.00 -12.29 8.99
CA ARG A 633 43.69 -12.63 10.24
C ARG A 633 42.76 -13.38 11.20
N LEU A 634 43.36 -14.13 12.13
CA LEU A 634 42.62 -14.79 13.20
C LEU A 634 42.06 -13.75 14.18
N LEU A 635 40.76 -13.86 14.45
CA LEU A 635 40.04 -13.11 15.47
C LEU A 635 40.23 -13.77 16.84
N SER A 636 40.42 -12.95 17.87
CA SER A 636 40.64 -13.37 19.26
C SER A 636 39.80 -12.54 20.23
N SER A 637 39.95 -12.77 21.54
CA SER A 637 39.20 -12.05 22.58
C SER A 637 39.39 -10.52 22.59
N SER A 638 40.46 -9.98 21.99
CA SER A 638 40.65 -8.53 21.80
C SER A 638 39.78 -7.95 20.69
N ASP A 639 39.37 -8.77 19.72
CA ASP A 639 38.59 -8.36 18.55
C ASP A 639 37.08 -8.39 18.81
N PHE A 640 36.66 -8.99 19.92
CA PHE A 640 35.27 -9.20 20.33
C PHE A 640 34.42 -7.91 20.24
N GLU A 641 34.90 -6.81 20.85
CA GLU A 641 34.18 -5.52 20.83
C GLU A 641 34.03 -4.96 19.41
N VAL A 642 35.08 -5.03 18.60
CA VAL A 642 35.10 -4.48 17.22
C VAL A 642 34.24 -5.33 16.28
N MET A 643 34.26 -6.66 16.47
CA MET A 643 33.44 -7.62 15.76
C MET A 643 31.94 -7.38 16.01
N ILE A 644 31.53 -7.17 17.27
CA ILE A 644 30.14 -6.83 17.61
C ILE A 644 29.75 -5.46 17.03
N GLN A 645 30.66 -4.49 17.07
CA GLN A 645 30.44 -3.15 16.49
C GLN A 645 30.33 -3.14 14.95
N SER A 646 30.82 -4.19 14.26
CA SER A 646 30.75 -4.29 12.79
C SER A 646 29.34 -4.46 12.24
N GLY A 647 28.42 -5.02 13.03
CA GLY A 647 27.04 -5.32 12.60
C GLY A 647 26.89 -6.39 11.52
N ALA A 648 27.94 -7.13 11.16
CA ALA A 648 27.84 -8.28 10.27
C ALA A 648 27.13 -9.46 10.96
N ALA A 649 26.38 -10.26 10.19
CA ALA A 649 25.64 -11.40 10.72
C ALA A 649 26.56 -12.60 11.06
N PHE A 650 27.76 -12.63 10.49
CA PHE A 650 28.76 -13.68 10.67
C PHE A 650 30.15 -13.05 10.81
N ALA A 651 31.04 -13.70 11.55
CA ALA A 651 32.47 -13.39 11.61
C ALA A 651 33.29 -14.66 11.34
N THR A 652 34.49 -14.53 10.76
CA THR A 652 35.30 -15.69 10.35
C THR A 652 36.72 -15.68 10.92
N ARG A 653 37.30 -16.89 10.90
CA ARG A 653 38.64 -17.27 11.35
C ARG A 653 38.88 -17.01 12.85
N PHE A 654 38.43 -17.95 13.66
CA PHE A 654 38.87 -18.11 15.06
C PHE A 654 39.91 -19.22 15.14
N LYS A 655 40.73 -19.24 16.19
CA LYS A 655 41.55 -20.40 16.53
C LYS A 655 40.65 -21.53 17.02
N SER A 656 41.08 -22.80 16.88
CA SER A 656 40.38 -23.91 17.55
C SER A 656 40.38 -23.65 19.05
N ASP A 657 39.21 -23.78 19.66
CA ASP A 657 39.02 -23.63 21.11
C ASP A 657 39.50 -22.27 21.64
N ASP A 658 39.36 -21.21 20.82
CA ASP A 658 39.70 -19.85 21.25
C ASP A 658 38.75 -19.38 22.36
N PRO A 659 39.25 -18.81 23.47
CA PRO A 659 38.41 -18.31 24.57
C PRO A 659 37.38 -17.26 24.15
N VAL A 660 37.54 -16.62 22.98
CA VAL A 660 36.49 -15.72 22.44
C VAL A 660 35.20 -16.47 22.11
N LEU A 661 35.25 -17.77 21.80
CA LEU A 661 34.06 -18.59 21.53
C LEU A 661 33.27 -18.86 22.81
N ASP A 662 33.94 -19.24 23.91
CA ASP A 662 33.32 -19.34 25.24
C ASP A 662 32.77 -17.98 25.70
N ARG A 663 33.47 -16.90 25.35
CA ARG A 663 33.04 -15.53 25.62
C ARG A 663 31.78 -15.16 24.83
N ILE A 664 31.68 -15.54 23.56
CA ILE A 664 30.46 -15.39 22.74
C ILE A 664 29.32 -16.20 23.36
N ASP A 665 29.55 -17.46 23.71
CA ASP A 665 28.53 -18.33 24.29
C ASP A 665 27.98 -17.77 25.61
N ARG A 666 28.84 -17.26 26.48
CA ARG A 666 28.44 -16.65 27.77
C ARG A 666 27.85 -15.23 27.63
N GLU A 667 28.53 -14.33 26.92
CA GLU A 667 28.27 -12.87 26.96
C GLU A 667 27.36 -12.38 25.82
N ILE A 668 27.28 -13.10 24.69
CA ILE A 668 26.36 -12.78 23.58
C ILE A 668 25.14 -13.70 23.59
N LEU A 669 25.35 -15.00 23.81
CA LEU A 669 24.30 -16.01 23.68
C LEU A 669 23.71 -16.48 25.02
N GLY A 670 24.31 -16.17 26.17
CA GLY A 670 23.78 -16.53 27.49
C GLY A 670 23.63 -18.04 27.73
N ARG A 671 24.50 -18.86 27.11
CA ARG A 671 24.50 -20.33 27.19
C ARG A 671 25.82 -20.88 27.71
N SER A 672 25.80 -22.10 28.25
CA SER A 672 27.01 -22.89 28.43
C SER A 672 27.50 -23.40 27.06
N PRO A 673 28.82 -23.64 26.87
CA PRO A 673 29.35 -24.25 25.65
C PRO A 673 28.60 -25.53 25.29
N GLY A 674 28.09 -25.60 24.06
CA GLY A 674 27.32 -26.75 23.54
C GLY A 674 25.80 -26.75 23.82
N ASN A 675 25.25 -25.86 24.65
CA ASN A 675 23.81 -25.81 24.94
C ASN A 675 23.01 -24.88 23.99
N VAL A 676 21.69 -24.85 24.12
CA VAL A 676 20.80 -23.90 23.41
C VAL A 676 20.37 -22.73 24.30
N VAL A 677 20.07 -21.58 23.70
CA VAL A 677 19.69 -20.34 24.38
C VAL A 677 18.21 -20.37 24.80
N PRO A 678 17.85 -20.23 26.09
CA PRO A 678 16.46 -20.35 26.55
C PRO A 678 15.66 -19.05 26.40
N GLY A 679 14.38 -19.17 26.00
CA GLY A 679 13.39 -18.09 26.01
C GLY A 679 12.15 -18.42 26.85
N GLY A 680 11.07 -17.63 26.75
CA GLY A 680 9.82 -17.83 27.52
C GLY A 680 9.09 -19.17 27.28
N TRP A 681 9.47 -19.88 26.21
CA TRP A 681 9.09 -21.26 25.88
C TRP A 681 9.85 -22.32 26.68
N CYS A 682 10.78 -21.95 27.55
CA CYS A 682 11.58 -22.88 28.33
C CYS A 682 11.02 -23.02 29.76
N LEU A 683 10.48 -24.19 30.09
CA LEU A 683 9.97 -24.49 31.43
C LEU A 683 10.86 -25.53 32.12
N GLY A 684 11.19 -25.27 33.38
CA GLY A 684 11.98 -26.14 34.25
C GLY A 684 11.86 -25.70 35.70
N GLU A 685 12.16 -26.61 36.63
CA GLU A 685 12.17 -26.28 38.06
C GLU A 685 13.28 -25.28 38.38
N SER A 686 13.02 -24.41 39.37
CA SER A 686 13.87 -23.26 39.68
C SER A 686 15.27 -23.67 40.13
N GLY A 687 16.27 -23.47 39.27
CA GLY A 687 17.68 -23.59 39.63
C GLY A 687 18.59 -24.29 38.61
N ASN A 688 18.05 -24.90 37.54
CA ASN A 688 18.87 -25.61 36.56
C ASN A 688 18.68 -25.06 35.14
N HIS A 689 19.79 -24.76 34.43
CA HIS A 689 19.79 -24.16 33.09
C HIS A 689 19.54 -25.20 31.96
N THR A 690 18.83 -26.29 32.26
CA THR A 690 18.52 -27.35 31.32
C THR A 690 17.08 -27.25 30.85
N CYS A 691 16.90 -26.97 29.56
CA CYS A 691 15.58 -26.79 28.95
C CYS A 691 14.91 -28.15 28.69
N SER A 692 14.45 -28.82 29.75
CA SER A 692 13.92 -30.18 29.70
C SER A 692 12.44 -30.27 29.30
N VAL A 693 11.67 -29.16 29.41
CA VAL A 693 10.25 -29.13 29.05
C VAL A 693 9.93 -27.92 28.14
N TRP A 694 9.28 -28.22 27.02
CA TRP A 694 8.81 -27.22 26.04
C TRP A 694 7.51 -26.56 26.50
N GLY A 695 7.49 -25.23 26.55
CA GLY A 695 6.34 -24.37 26.87
C GLY A 695 5.94 -23.46 25.70
N ASP A 696 4.91 -22.64 25.90
CA ASP A 696 4.37 -21.75 24.86
C ASP A 696 5.31 -20.57 24.56
N SER A 697 5.65 -20.39 23.28
CA SER A 697 6.55 -19.35 22.79
C SER A 697 5.93 -17.95 22.70
N ASN A 698 4.63 -17.78 23.00
CA ASN A 698 3.91 -16.50 22.86
C ASN A 698 3.57 -15.81 24.20
N VAL A 699 3.93 -16.39 25.35
CA VAL A 699 3.45 -15.90 26.66
C VAL A 699 4.39 -14.84 27.28
N LEU A 700 3.87 -13.63 27.47
CA LEU A 700 4.44 -12.60 28.34
C LEU A 700 3.78 -12.63 29.73
N ARG A 701 4.52 -12.34 30.80
CA ARG A 701 4.02 -12.27 32.19
C ARG A 701 3.97 -10.83 32.73
N PRO A 702 2.83 -10.10 32.61
CA PRO A 702 2.68 -8.76 33.17
C PRO A 702 2.45 -8.77 34.69
N SER A 703 3.00 -7.76 35.38
CA SER A 703 2.97 -7.61 36.84
C SER A 703 1.60 -7.18 37.38
N LEU A 704 1.39 -7.35 38.70
CA LEU A 704 0.12 -7.04 39.37
C LEU A 704 -0.26 -5.55 39.31
N GLY A 705 0.73 -4.65 39.18
CA GLY A 705 0.51 -3.21 39.01
C GLY A 705 -0.01 -2.84 37.62
N ALA A 706 0.52 -3.48 36.57
CA ALA A 706 0.07 -3.26 35.19
C ALA A 706 -1.42 -3.57 35.04
N ARG A 707 -1.87 -4.72 35.57
CA ARG A 707 -3.29 -5.13 35.52
C ARG A 707 -4.24 -4.20 36.28
N ARG A 708 -3.77 -3.52 37.33
CA ARG A 708 -4.57 -2.52 38.06
C ARG A 708 -4.71 -1.21 37.30
N LEU A 709 -3.64 -0.77 36.63
CA LEU A 709 -3.65 0.44 35.80
C LEU A 709 -4.49 0.23 34.53
N GLU A 710 -4.31 -0.92 33.87
CA GLU A 710 -5.13 -1.40 32.76
C GLU A 710 -6.62 -1.36 33.11
N LYS A 711 -7.01 -2.04 34.20
CA LYS A 711 -8.40 -2.03 34.67
C LYS A 711 -8.93 -0.62 34.95
N ARG A 712 -8.13 0.23 35.62
CA ARG A 712 -8.56 1.60 35.98
C ARG A 712 -8.69 2.54 34.79
N ILE A 713 -7.96 2.31 33.71
CA ILE A 713 -8.05 3.08 32.46
C ILE A 713 -9.25 2.62 31.63
N VAL A 714 -9.57 1.32 31.63
CA VAL A 714 -10.77 0.78 30.96
C VAL A 714 -12.04 1.24 31.68
N GLU A 715 -12.09 1.17 33.02
CA GLU A 715 -13.19 1.65 33.88
C GLU A 715 -13.60 3.13 33.65
N LEU A 716 -12.73 3.95 33.05
CA LEU A 716 -12.96 5.38 32.81
C LEU A 716 -13.47 5.70 31.38
N LEU A 717 -13.45 4.74 30.45
CA LEU A 717 -13.48 5.02 29.00
C LEU A 717 -14.33 4.03 28.17
N SER A 718 -15.30 3.36 28.81
CA SER A 718 -15.98 2.16 28.28
C SER A 718 -17.44 2.31 27.78
N ASN A 719 -18.02 3.51 27.74
CA ASN A 719 -19.42 3.71 27.34
C ASN A 719 -19.73 3.60 25.81
N GLY A 720 -18.84 3.00 25.01
CA GLY A 720 -18.93 2.97 23.54
C GLY A 720 -18.97 1.55 22.95
N SER A 721 -19.92 1.30 22.04
CA SER A 721 -19.96 0.02 21.30
C SER A 721 -18.99 0.02 20.12
N SER A 722 -18.32 -1.11 19.88
CA SER A 722 -17.50 -1.35 18.68
C SER A 722 -18.32 -1.61 17.41
N PHE A 723 -19.62 -1.87 17.55
CA PHE A 723 -20.53 -2.10 16.42
C PHE A 723 -21.09 -0.78 15.89
N SER A 724 -20.93 -0.52 14.60
CA SER A 724 -21.45 0.66 13.91
C SER A 724 -21.99 0.32 12.53
N VAL A 725 -23.06 1.02 12.13
CA VAL A 725 -23.62 0.96 10.77
C VAL A 725 -23.36 2.32 10.12
N LEU A 726 -22.54 2.33 9.06
CA LEU A 726 -22.01 3.55 8.45
C LEU A 726 -22.49 3.68 7.00
N SER A 727 -22.91 4.88 6.60
CA SER A 727 -23.26 5.13 5.20
C SER A 727 -22.02 5.16 4.31
N ARG A 728 -22.14 4.68 3.07
CA ARG A 728 -21.06 4.75 2.06
C ARG A 728 -20.52 6.18 1.92
N ASN A 729 -21.40 7.18 1.85
CA ASN A 729 -21.02 8.59 1.72
C ASN A 729 -20.12 9.08 2.87
N PHE A 730 -20.30 8.54 4.09
CA PHE A 730 -19.45 8.83 5.24
C PHE A 730 -18.11 8.06 5.19
N ILE A 731 -18.13 6.79 4.77
CA ILE A 731 -16.89 6.01 4.54
C ILE A 731 -16.02 6.69 3.48
N ASP A 732 -16.61 7.11 2.35
CA ASP A 732 -15.94 7.84 1.27
C ASP A 732 -15.39 9.20 1.76
N PHE A 733 -16.08 9.86 2.70
CA PHE A 733 -15.55 11.08 3.37
C PHE A 733 -14.34 10.77 4.25
N CYS A 734 -14.38 9.69 5.05
CA CYS A 734 -13.29 9.31 5.94
C CYS A 734 -12.02 8.84 5.19
N ILE A 735 -12.17 8.12 4.08
CA ILE A 735 -11.05 7.55 3.32
C ILE A 735 -10.58 8.53 2.23
N LEU A 736 -11.49 8.99 1.38
CA LEU A 736 -11.17 9.73 0.15
C LEU A 736 -11.26 11.26 0.34
N GLY A 737 -11.85 11.74 1.44
CA GLY A 737 -12.15 13.16 1.66
C GLY A 737 -10.93 14.09 1.74
N THR A 738 -11.13 15.34 1.34
CA THR A 738 -10.15 16.44 1.45
C THR A 738 -10.20 17.18 2.80
N ASP A 739 -11.22 16.93 3.62
CA ASP A 739 -11.18 17.40 5.01
C ASP A 739 -10.11 16.59 5.77
N ASN A 740 -9.38 17.27 6.64
CA ASN A 740 -8.32 16.66 7.43
C ASN A 740 -8.86 15.97 8.67
N LEU A 741 -10.07 16.34 9.13
CA LEU A 741 -10.69 15.87 10.38
C LEU A 741 -10.57 14.34 10.59
N PRO A 742 -10.88 13.45 9.61
CA PRO A 742 -10.69 12.02 9.80
C PRO A 742 -9.23 11.61 10.05
N ARG A 743 -8.27 12.23 9.34
CA ARG A 743 -6.83 11.93 9.47
C ARG A 743 -6.27 12.46 10.78
N THR A 744 -6.65 13.69 11.15
CA THR A 744 -6.30 14.30 12.45
C THR A 744 -6.83 13.47 13.61
N LEU A 745 -8.10 13.07 13.55
CA LEU A 745 -8.71 12.22 14.59
C LEU A 745 -8.13 10.80 14.60
N LEU A 746 -7.70 10.24 13.46
CA LEU A 746 -7.02 8.94 13.44
C LEU A 746 -5.68 8.99 14.20
N MET A 747 -4.93 10.10 14.07
CA MET A 747 -3.69 10.31 14.82
C MET A 747 -3.95 10.59 16.31
N TYR A 748 -5.05 11.28 16.65
CA TYR A 748 -5.47 11.54 18.03
C TYR A 748 -5.91 10.25 18.75
N PHE A 749 -6.90 9.54 18.19
CA PHE A 749 -7.46 8.32 18.77
C PHE A 749 -6.50 7.11 18.71
N ALA A 750 -5.34 7.21 18.05
CA ALA A 750 -4.29 6.19 18.11
C ALA A 750 -3.76 5.92 19.53
N ASN A 751 -3.95 6.85 20.46
CA ASN A 751 -3.44 6.78 21.85
C ASN A 751 -4.54 6.70 22.91
N THR A 752 -5.80 6.64 22.49
CA THR A 752 -6.94 6.49 23.40
C THR A 752 -7.37 5.03 23.43
N PRO A 753 -7.67 4.44 24.60
CA PRO A 753 -8.41 3.17 24.63
C PRO A 753 -9.81 3.37 24.02
N SER A 754 -10.46 2.27 23.67
CA SER A 754 -11.79 2.27 23.04
C SER A 754 -11.88 3.09 21.74
N SER A 755 -10.76 3.32 21.05
CA SER A 755 -10.62 4.22 19.90
C SER A 755 -11.67 3.98 18.80
N LEU A 756 -11.95 2.72 18.46
CA LEU A 756 -12.97 2.34 17.46
C LEU A 756 -14.36 2.87 17.81
N SER A 757 -14.75 2.83 19.09
CA SER A 757 -16.06 3.28 19.56
C SER A 757 -16.20 4.81 19.55
N ASN A 758 -15.09 5.53 19.69
CA ASN A 758 -15.08 7.00 19.77
C ASN A 758 -14.80 7.67 18.42
N TYR A 759 -14.01 7.04 17.55
CA TYR A 759 -13.51 7.63 16.29
C TYR A 759 -14.63 8.03 15.33
N PHE A 760 -15.50 7.10 14.94
CA PHE A 760 -16.55 7.40 13.95
C PHE A 760 -17.62 8.36 14.48
N PRO A 761 -18.16 8.22 15.72
CA PRO A 761 -19.09 9.20 16.28
C PRO A 761 -18.48 10.62 16.35
N THR A 762 -17.21 10.73 16.75
CA THR A 762 -16.54 12.05 16.83
C THR A 762 -16.43 12.71 15.46
N ILE A 763 -16.06 11.98 14.39
CA ILE A 763 -16.03 12.53 13.03
C ILE A 763 -17.44 12.91 12.55
N LEU A 764 -18.44 12.03 12.77
CA LEU A 764 -19.83 12.29 12.37
C LEU A 764 -20.32 13.61 12.97
N CYS A 765 -20.12 13.81 14.27
CA CYS A 765 -20.63 14.94 15.02
C CYS A 765 -19.85 16.25 14.82
N ASN A 766 -18.54 16.18 14.59
CA ASN A 766 -17.72 17.36 14.27
C ASN A 766 -17.72 17.71 12.77
N SER A 767 -18.32 16.89 11.91
CA SER A 767 -18.45 17.19 10.47
C SER A 767 -19.74 17.93 10.16
N HIS A 768 -19.63 19.17 9.67
CA HIS A 768 -20.77 19.95 9.17
C HIS A 768 -21.61 19.24 8.10
N LYS A 769 -21.06 18.22 7.43
CA LYS A 769 -21.77 17.42 6.42
C LYS A 769 -22.61 16.27 7.01
N PHE A 770 -22.23 15.74 8.18
CA PHE A 770 -22.80 14.49 8.73
C PHE A 770 -23.38 14.62 10.14
N ASN A 771 -23.17 15.73 10.84
CA ASN A 771 -23.70 15.94 12.20
C ASN A 771 -25.23 15.91 12.31
N ARG A 772 -25.95 15.95 11.19
CA ARG A 772 -27.41 15.84 11.09
C ARG A 772 -27.89 14.50 10.49
N THR A 773 -26.99 13.54 10.25
CA THR A 773 -27.30 12.24 9.62
C THR A 773 -27.05 11.04 10.56
N VAL A 774 -27.05 11.26 11.88
CA VAL A 774 -26.67 10.26 12.89
C VAL A 774 -27.90 9.81 13.67
N ILE A 775 -28.24 8.53 13.63
CA ILE A 775 -29.18 7.95 14.59
C ILE A 775 -28.38 7.51 15.80
N ASN A 776 -28.70 8.01 17.01
CA ASN A 776 -28.00 7.63 18.24
C ASN A 776 -28.45 6.24 18.77
N ASN A 777 -28.40 5.25 17.89
CA ASN A 777 -28.65 3.84 18.21
C ASN A 777 -27.99 2.97 17.14
N ASN A 778 -27.28 1.92 17.55
CA ASN A 778 -26.57 1.02 16.64
C ASN A 778 -27.32 -0.29 16.34
N LEU A 779 -28.58 -0.42 16.75
CA LEU A 779 -29.44 -1.61 16.56
C LEU A 779 -28.87 -2.91 17.15
N LEU A 780 -27.95 -2.82 18.12
CA LEU A 780 -27.34 -3.94 18.82
C LEU A 780 -27.91 -4.08 20.24
N TYR A 781 -28.41 -5.27 20.56
CA TYR A 781 -28.73 -5.66 21.94
C TYR A 781 -27.45 -6.11 22.67
N ALA A 782 -27.19 -5.46 23.81
CA ALA A 782 -26.14 -5.79 24.75
C ALA A 782 -26.66 -5.53 26.17
N THR A 783 -26.21 -6.32 27.14
CA THR A 783 -26.51 -6.12 28.56
C THR A 783 -25.23 -6.27 29.35
N PHE A 784 -25.14 -5.55 30.46
CA PHE A 784 -23.93 -5.43 31.29
C PHE A 784 -24.25 -5.87 32.72
N ASP A 785 -23.25 -6.40 33.43
CA ASP A 785 -23.38 -6.69 34.85
C ASP A 785 -23.15 -5.41 35.68
N LYS A 786 -23.89 -5.24 36.78
CA LYS A 786 -23.80 -4.03 37.63
C LYS A 786 -22.39 -3.74 38.21
N SER A 787 -21.49 -4.72 38.14
CA SER A 787 -20.11 -4.67 38.62
C SER A 787 -19.08 -4.37 37.52
N SER A 788 -19.48 -4.33 36.23
CA SER A 788 -18.60 -4.10 35.09
C SER A 788 -19.37 -3.53 33.90
N TYR A 789 -19.22 -2.22 33.66
CA TYR A 789 -19.72 -1.57 32.44
C TYR A 789 -18.76 -1.74 31.24
N ASP A 790 -17.59 -2.36 31.45
CA ASP A 790 -16.49 -2.37 30.48
C ASP A 790 -16.72 -3.25 29.26
N GLU A 791 -17.45 -4.35 29.43
CA GLU A 791 -17.84 -5.24 28.33
C GLU A 791 -19.25 -5.81 28.60
N PRO A 792 -20.03 -6.11 27.55
CA PRO A 792 -21.28 -6.85 27.70
C PRO A 792 -21.05 -8.20 28.40
N ARG A 793 -22.00 -8.63 29.23
CA ARG A 793 -21.98 -10.01 29.77
C ARG A 793 -22.36 -11.01 28.68
N LEU A 794 -22.06 -12.29 28.93
CA LEU A 794 -22.53 -13.36 28.05
C LEU A 794 -24.06 -13.46 28.06
N LEU A 795 -24.65 -13.53 26.88
CA LEU A 795 -26.06 -13.84 26.66
C LEU A 795 -26.29 -15.35 26.67
N SER A 796 -27.43 -15.77 27.21
CA SER A 796 -27.87 -17.17 27.23
C SER A 796 -29.36 -17.32 26.91
N SER A 797 -29.88 -18.55 26.93
CA SER A 797 -31.31 -18.83 26.69
C SER A 797 -32.27 -18.06 27.61
N SER A 798 -31.85 -17.61 28.80
CA SER A 798 -32.67 -16.76 29.68
C SER A 798 -32.94 -15.36 29.10
N ASP A 799 -32.06 -14.88 28.23
CA ASP A 799 -32.10 -13.52 27.69
C ASP A 799 -32.92 -13.43 26.40
N PHE A 800 -33.32 -14.57 25.84
CA PHE A 800 -33.91 -14.68 24.50
C PHE A 800 -35.16 -13.81 24.33
N GLU A 801 -36.11 -13.86 25.28
CA GLU A 801 -37.35 -13.08 25.18
C GLU A 801 -37.09 -11.57 25.28
N VAL A 802 -36.21 -11.14 26.19
CA VAL A 802 -35.85 -9.72 26.39
C VAL A 802 -35.09 -9.18 25.17
N MET A 803 -34.16 -9.96 24.63
CA MET A 803 -33.45 -9.67 23.39
C MET A 803 -34.42 -9.46 22.21
N ILE A 804 -35.45 -10.30 22.09
CA ILE A 804 -36.44 -10.19 21.01
C ILE A 804 -37.36 -8.98 21.18
N GLN A 805 -37.80 -8.72 22.41
CA GLN A 805 -38.63 -7.56 22.78
C GLN A 805 -37.91 -6.22 22.60
N SER A 806 -36.57 -6.19 22.68
CA SER A 806 -35.76 -4.96 22.46
C SER A 806 -35.91 -4.33 21.07
N GLY A 807 -36.41 -5.08 20.09
CA GLY A 807 -36.51 -4.64 18.70
C GLY A 807 -35.18 -4.50 17.96
N ALA A 808 -34.04 -4.82 18.60
CA ALA A 808 -32.73 -4.79 17.99
C ALA A 808 -32.60 -5.80 16.82
N ALA A 809 -31.80 -5.45 15.83
CA ALA A 809 -31.51 -6.29 14.67
C ALA A 809 -30.39 -7.30 14.95
N PHE A 810 -29.45 -6.93 15.82
CA PHE A 810 -28.30 -7.73 16.23
C PHE A 810 -28.28 -7.90 17.75
N ALA A 811 -27.56 -8.89 18.24
CA ALA A 811 -27.22 -9.07 19.65
C ALA A 811 -25.75 -9.50 19.77
N THR A 812 -25.07 -9.16 20.87
CA THR A 812 -23.64 -9.47 21.04
C THR A 812 -23.33 -10.28 22.30
N ARG A 813 -22.14 -10.91 22.24
CA ARG A 813 -21.50 -11.77 23.24
C ARG A 813 -22.30 -13.01 23.62
N PHE A 814 -22.34 -13.95 22.70
CA PHE A 814 -22.70 -15.34 22.96
C PHE A 814 -21.46 -16.17 23.29
N LYS A 815 -21.63 -17.28 24.03
CA LYS A 815 -20.59 -18.31 24.16
C LYS A 815 -20.43 -19.03 22.81
N SER A 816 -19.27 -19.67 22.58
CA SER A 816 -19.16 -20.58 21.44
C SER A 816 -20.22 -21.67 21.55
N ASP A 817 -20.93 -21.90 20.45
CA ASP A 817 -21.85 -23.03 20.30
C ASP A 817 -22.92 -23.07 21.41
N ASP A 818 -23.32 -21.88 21.88
CA ASP A 818 -24.37 -21.73 22.88
C ASP A 818 -25.73 -22.17 22.30
N PRO A 819 -26.51 -23.00 23.00
CA PRO A 819 -27.83 -23.46 22.53
C PRO A 819 -28.80 -22.32 22.18
N VAL A 820 -28.60 -21.10 22.70
CA VAL A 820 -29.41 -19.94 22.30
C VAL A 820 -29.21 -19.59 20.82
N LEU A 821 -28.05 -19.86 20.23
CA LEU A 821 -27.78 -19.64 18.80
C LEU A 821 -28.59 -20.61 17.93
N ASP A 822 -28.73 -21.87 18.35
CA ASP A 822 -29.56 -22.86 17.66
C ASP A 822 -31.06 -22.53 17.80
N ARG A 823 -31.45 -21.97 18.96
CA ARG A 823 -32.78 -21.40 19.19
C ARG A 823 -33.05 -20.22 18.23
N ILE A 824 -32.09 -19.31 18.06
CA ILE A 824 -32.17 -18.18 17.12
C ILE A 824 -32.33 -18.67 15.67
N ASP A 825 -31.49 -19.63 15.27
CA ASP A 825 -31.51 -20.19 13.90
C ASP A 825 -32.87 -20.84 13.57
N ARG A 826 -33.47 -21.57 14.52
CA ARG A 826 -34.78 -22.21 14.35
C ARG A 826 -35.96 -21.24 14.45
N GLU A 827 -36.05 -20.45 15.52
CA GLU A 827 -37.26 -19.70 15.89
C GLU A 827 -37.33 -18.30 15.28
N ILE A 828 -36.20 -17.70 14.89
CA ILE A 828 -36.14 -16.33 14.36
C ILE A 828 -35.76 -16.32 12.88
N LEU A 829 -34.74 -17.09 12.51
CA LEU A 829 -34.19 -17.11 11.15
C LEU A 829 -34.79 -18.21 10.26
N GLY A 830 -35.42 -19.23 10.84
CA GLY A 830 -36.07 -20.32 10.10
C GLY A 830 -35.10 -21.14 9.24
N ARG A 831 -33.86 -21.33 9.71
CA ARG A 831 -32.80 -22.06 8.99
C ARG A 831 -32.26 -23.26 9.76
N SER A 832 -31.72 -24.23 9.04
CA SER A 832 -30.93 -25.33 9.60
C SER A 832 -29.46 -24.92 9.79
N PRO A 833 -28.72 -25.54 10.74
CA PRO A 833 -27.28 -25.33 10.86
C PRO A 833 -26.54 -25.56 9.54
N GLY A 834 -25.54 -24.71 9.25
CA GLY A 834 -24.75 -24.77 8.00
C GLY A 834 -25.42 -24.13 6.77
N ASN A 835 -26.73 -23.87 6.80
CA ASN A 835 -27.44 -23.23 5.68
C ASN A 835 -27.54 -21.71 5.83
N VAL A 836 -27.74 -21.03 4.69
CA VAL A 836 -28.09 -19.61 4.62
C VAL A 836 -29.55 -19.37 5.05
N VAL A 837 -29.89 -18.14 5.43
CA VAL A 837 -31.28 -17.74 5.66
C VAL A 837 -32.02 -17.63 4.32
N PRO A 838 -33.14 -18.36 4.10
CA PRO A 838 -33.86 -18.33 2.82
C PRO A 838 -34.61 -17.01 2.62
N GLY A 839 -34.20 -16.23 1.62
CA GLY A 839 -34.91 -15.00 1.18
C GLY A 839 -35.89 -15.25 0.03
N GLY A 840 -36.48 -14.19 -0.53
CA GLY A 840 -37.32 -14.29 -1.73
C GLY A 840 -36.54 -14.65 -3.00
N TRP A 841 -35.22 -14.48 -2.97
CA TRP A 841 -34.26 -14.94 -3.98
C TRP A 841 -33.92 -16.44 -3.88
N CYS A 842 -34.31 -17.14 -2.80
CA CYS A 842 -34.03 -18.55 -2.59
C CYS A 842 -35.20 -19.38 -3.14
N LEU A 843 -34.99 -20.08 -4.25
CA LEU A 843 -35.96 -20.94 -4.92
C LEU A 843 -35.57 -22.42 -4.74
N GLY A 844 -36.57 -23.31 -4.77
CA GLY A 844 -36.36 -24.75 -4.59
C GLY A 844 -37.67 -25.50 -4.36
N GLU A 845 -37.61 -26.82 -4.36
CA GLU A 845 -38.77 -27.69 -4.10
C GLU A 845 -39.27 -27.55 -2.65
N SER A 846 -40.60 -27.63 -2.48
CA SER A 846 -41.26 -27.44 -1.18
C SER A 846 -40.81 -28.49 -0.16
N GLY A 847 -40.03 -28.07 0.83
CA GLY A 847 -39.51 -28.90 1.92
C GLY A 847 -37.98 -29.01 1.97
N ASN A 848 -37.27 -28.59 0.91
CA ASN A 848 -35.81 -28.66 0.88
C ASN A 848 -35.19 -27.26 1.09
N HIS A 849 -34.74 -26.96 2.32
CA HIS A 849 -34.21 -25.64 2.74
C HIS A 849 -32.82 -25.28 2.17
N THR A 850 -32.44 -25.82 1.02
CA THR A 850 -31.06 -25.79 0.49
C THR A 850 -30.77 -24.69 -0.52
N CYS A 851 -31.75 -23.84 -0.87
CA CYS A 851 -31.61 -22.74 -1.86
C CYS A 851 -30.91 -23.19 -3.16
N SER A 852 -31.34 -24.34 -3.69
CA SER A 852 -30.72 -25.00 -4.85
C SER A 852 -30.92 -24.26 -6.16
N VAL A 853 -31.97 -23.43 -6.26
CA VAL A 853 -32.27 -22.57 -7.42
C VAL A 853 -32.29 -21.11 -6.95
N TRP A 854 -31.81 -20.19 -7.79
CA TRP A 854 -31.72 -18.79 -7.43
C TRP A 854 -32.72 -17.97 -8.25
N GLY A 855 -33.43 -17.10 -7.56
CA GLY A 855 -34.32 -16.10 -8.14
C GLY A 855 -33.70 -14.71 -8.12
N ASP A 856 -34.51 -13.71 -8.46
CA ASP A 856 -34.10 -12.31 -8.47
C ASP A 856 -33.75 -11.82 -7.04
N SER A 857 -32.52 -11.35 -6.88
CA SER A 857 -31.98 -10.77 -5.64
C SER A 857 -32.73 -9.51 -5.15
N ASN A 858 -33.60 -8.91 -5.96
CA ASN A 858 -34.47 -7.81 -5.54
C ASN A 858 -35.77 -8.27 -4.89
N VAL A 859 -36.14 -9.55 -5.03
CA VAL A 859 -37.36 -10.11 -4.43
C VAL A 859 -37.09 -10.41 -2.96
N LEU A 860 -37.60 -9.54 -2.08
CA LEU A 860 -37.53 -9.71 -0.64
C LEU A 860 -38.72 -10.51 -0.11
N ARG A 861 -38.48 -11.31 0.94
CA ARG A 861 -39.52 -12.02 1.68
C ARG A 861 -39.43 -11.64 3.17
N PRO A 862 -40.03 -10.51 3.60
CA PRO A 862 -39.89 -10.01 4.97
C PRO A 862 -40.45 -11.00 6.00
N SER A 863 -39.70 -11.28 7.06
CA SER A 863 -40.15 -12.10 8.19
C SER A 863 -40.82 -11.25 9.28
N LEU A 864 -41.30 -11.87 10.35
CA LEU A 864 -41.77 -11.17 11.56
C LEU A 864 -40.70 -10.25 12.18
N GLY A 865 -39.41 -10.54 11.93
CA GLY A 865 -38.29 -9.67 12.32
C GLY A 865 -38.32 -8.30 11.63
N ALA A 866 -38.83 -8.21 10.40
CA ALA A 866 -38.94 -6.94 9.68
C ALA A 866 -39.92 -5.98 10.38
N ARG A 867 -41.08 -6.47 10.83
CA ARG A 867 -42.06 -5.67 11.60
C ARG A 867 -41.52 -5.22 12.96
N ARG A 868 -40.73 -6.07 13.64
CA ARG A 868 -40.03 -5.70 14.89
C ARG A 868 -39.03 -4.57 14.65
N LEU A 869 -38.22 -4.68 13.60
CA LEU A 869 -37.22 -3.66 13.25
C LEU A 869 -37.89 -2.36 12.77
N GLU A 870 -38.94 -2.45 11.94
CA GLU A 870 -39.77 -1.33 11.52
C GLU A 870 -40.30 -0.55 12.73
N LYS A 871 -40.96 -1.24 13.68
CA LYS A 871 -41.43 -0.63 14.92
C LYS A 871 -40.30 0.09 15.65
N ARG A 872 -39.13 -0.54 15.79
CA ARG A 872 -37.97 0.05 16.47
C ARG A 872 -37.41 1.27 15.75
N ILE A 873 -37.35 1.24 14.41
CA ILE A 873 -36.91 2.39 13.60
C ILE A 873 -37.94 3.53 13.72
N VAL A 874 -39.24 3.24 13.64
CA VAL A 874 -40.29 4.23 13.84
C VAL A 874 -40.15 4.87 15.22
N GLU A 875 -40.04 4.08 16.30
CA GLU A 875 -39.82 4.58 17.68
C GLU A 875 -38.60 5.53 17.79
N LEU A 876 -37.49 5.22 17.11
CA LEU A 876 -36.28 6.05 17.10
C LEU A 876 -36.42 7.36 16.30
N LEU A 877 -37.35 7.41 15.34
CA LEU A 877 -37.63 8.60 14.52
C LEU A 877 -38.81 9.42 15.07
N SER A 878 -39.76 8.79 15.77
CA SER A 878 -41.02 9.37 16.21
C SER A 878 -40.93 9.99 17.62
N ASN A 879 -40.47 11.24 17.71
CA ASN A 879 -40.84 12.11 18.85
C ASN A 879 -40.56 13.62 18.67
N GLY A 880 -40.17 14.08 17.46
CA GLY A 880 -39.62 15.43 17.26
C GLY A 880 -38.21 15.63 17.85
N THR A 881 -37.83 14.79 18.81
CA THR A 881 -36.52 14.74 19.47
C THR A 881 -35.44 14.04 18.65
N PHE A 882 -35.73 13.53 17.45
CA PHE A 882 -34.74 12.94 16.54
C PHE A 882 -33.51 13.88 16.40
N ARG A 883 -33.77 15.15 16.06
CA ARG A 883 -32.73 16.18 15.95
C ARG A 883 -32.09 16.58 17.28
N SER A 884 -32.74 16.40 18.43
CA SER A 884 -32.18 16.75 19.74
C SER A 884 -31.31 15.65 20.35
N HIS A 885 -31.36 14.43 19.81
CA HIS A 885 -30.46 13.33 20.17
C HIS A 885 -29.29 13.16 19.17
N HIS A 886 -29.26 13.94 18.09
CA HIS A 886 -28.11 13.99 17.19
C HIS A 886 -26.95 14.69 17.90
N CYS A 887 -25.86 13.96 18.13
CA CYS A 887 -24.60 14.55 18.56
C CYS A 887 -24.74 15.43 19.81
N VAL A 888 -25.41 14.87 20.82
CA VAL A 888 -25.60 15.52 22.12
C VAL A 888 -24.22 15.90 22.69
N VAL A 889 -24.07 17.18 22.97
CA VAL A 889 -22.96 17.73 23.74
C VAL A 889 -23.53 18.03 25.12
N GLU A 890 -23.06 17.33 26.14
CA GLU A 890 -23.34 17.61 27.55
C GLU A 890 -22.44 18.72 28.08
#